data_AF-A0A0A8UU21-F1
#
_entry.id   AF-A0A0A8UU21-F1
#
_cell.length_a   1.000
_cell.length_b   1.000
_cell.length_c   1.000
_cell.angle_alpha   90.00
_cell.angle_beta   90.00
_cell.angle_gamma   90.00
#
_symmetry.space_group_name_H-M   'P 1'
#
loop_
_entity.id
_entity.type
_entity.pdbx_description
1 polymer ?
#
loop_
_entity_poly.entity_id
_entity_poly.type
_entity_poly.pdbx_seq_one_letter_code
_entity_poly.pdbx_strand_id
1 'polypeptide(L)'
;MYDIIVCFDEKKMGYGDILFAAKLAHQLKNSLINQGKLAGNIYLVCHNDKRGLAKLESSKADCEFGINFVLFEEIDKLIYSGKIKPAVIIDAPAPMPMKITCPNAYVIISLEYTYGPFLAAKLGNSYQHAPEEKQLSYQEELEKFENGMLKQYKNKDKVVLRTGLLNILDEHGVIPSPRLVAFGNLLHSNETQHNAAEIDEQKQTFFSTLPQKTRKCIFSAEAKAQWTQYEQNNHLTFGYGYAGSQDFLSIHQAYVKDRTKNEDVFIVSTNTNLSKRLELLIDSLKNDGFTKVIYHDYDTGTEQTLYESGKQGRSYRLIHSKQGLTHPEVESLFAISGDLSLATGDQSFVEAILTNKKICYDCFPHKDMLYSAYQDLGDTYSPATQEALKLMRLSSSIQSVWSPDVLERLASLLHNRTVERELSAINQDIRNRESLVTTYLHAVEEHLPEITHPIDLAIINNAFKKSMLAEANYPYHLFLAIRYGRKEIVRDLLNNQVDCLTATDLLGNNAFIIAAQYQHYDLLKLLIQHAEKNGISFTQITSPNNHFACYTIFDYLPKTITENPDRMADLFSSYTSDAQQSPKNHSADTNNKHSDTLMDMGIFKEQNKWLILKDHLEKTFCNINENDGLQKLKPFLIVAREYLRDKPKFLASYKEVHSDCEKLECDENWIYSHRMDYLKMRKEVEFFIEAQPLLSEKLGLQWLPLPPPSLWQAMELQLMLHSWKKADESELPELMFPYLVVMREYCKNHSEESDLIAITSLCNELNIPEDWPQHNKEAFANCCSIVSCFIKENNELTKYSSADDAILKESKLSTDSIHIRLF
;
A
#
# COMPACT_ATOMS: atom_id res chain seq x y z
N MET A 1 20.25 14.05 -20.35
CA MET A 1 20.34 13.00 -19.32
C MET A 1 19.33 11.93 -19.63
N TYR A 2 19.61 10.72 -19.20
CA TYR A 2 18.68 9.61 -19.31
C TYR A 2 18.14 9.25 -17.93
N ASP A 3 16.83 9.07 -17.87
CA ASP A 3 16.08 8.79 -16.65
C ASP A 3 15.66 7.32 -16.60
N ILE A 4 15.27 6.85 -15.42
CA ILE A 4 14.64 5.54 -15.21
C ILE A 4 13.24 5.78 -14.67
N ILE A 5 12.27 5.04 -15.19
CA ILE A 5 10.90 5.08 -14.68
C ILE A 5 10.57 3.72 -14.09
N VAL A 6 9.99 3.71 -12.89
CA VAL A 6 9.44 2.53 -12.23
C VAL A 6 7.93 2.73 -12.09
N CYS A 7 7.17 1.97 -12.85
CA CYS A 7 5.72 1.97 -12.97
C CYS A 7 5.09 0.84 -12.15
N PHE A 8 3.92 1.08 -11.55
CA PHE A 8 3.14 0.06 -10.84
C PHE A 8 1.63 0.36 -10.87
N ASP A 9 0.78 -0.69 -10.84
CA ASP A 9 -0.68 -0.58 -10.85
C ASP A 9 -1.31 -0.48 -9.45
N GLU A 10 -1.58 0.73 -8.98
CA GLU A 10 -2.10 0.93 -7.63
C GLU A 10 -3.52 0.37 -7.37
N LYS A 11 -4.29 0.02 -8.42
CA LYS A 11 -5.67 -0.48 -8.28
C LYS A 11 -5.75 -1.95 -7.88
N LYS A 12 -4.78 -2.75 -8.30
CA LYS A 12 -4.72 -4.18 -8.00
C LYS A 12 -3.94 -4.48 -6.71
N MET A 13 -3.38 -3.46 -6.08
CA MET A 13 -2.23 -3.61 -5.18
C MET A 13 -2.47 -3.29 -3.71
N GLY A 14 -1.70 -3.95 -2.86
CA GLY A 14 -1.58 -3.72 -1.42
C GLY A 14 -0.51 -2.68 -1.08
N TYR A 15 -0.20 -2.53 0.21
CA TYR A 15 0.92 -1.67 0.66
C TYR A 15 2.29 -2.27 0.28
N GLY A 16 2.43 -3.60 0.29
CA GLY A 16 3.69 -4.30 -0.02
C GLY A 16 4.21 -4.00 -1.43
N ASP A 17 3.32 -3.80 -2.37
CA ASP A 17 3.57 -3.44 -3.77
C ASP A 17 4.22 -2.06 -3.95
N ILE A 18 3.68 -1.05 -3.25
CA ILE A 18 4.24 0.31 -3.23
C ILE A 18 5.63 0.25 -2.62
N LEU A 19 5.78 -0.51 -1.52
CA LEU A 19 7.05 -0.72 -0.85
C LEU A 19 8.06 -1.43 -1.78
N PHE A 20 7.65 -2.44 -2.53
CA PHE A 20 8.49 -3.09 -3.53
C PHE A 20 9.01 -2.09 -4.56
N ALA A 21 8.12 -1.32 -5.20
CA ALA A 21 8.51 -0.38 -6.24
C ALA A 21 9.45 0.71 -5.70
N ALA A 22 9.13 1.27 -4.53
CA ALA A 22 9.95 2.29 -3.89
C ALA A 22 11.32 1.76 -3.47
N LYS A 23 11.38 0.54 -2.92
CA LYS A 23 12.62 -0.11 -2.53
C LYS A 23 13.49 -0.48 -3.74
N LEU A 24 12.88 -0.95 -4.83
CA LEU A 24 13.57 -1.19 -6.10
C LEU A 24 14.22 0.09 -6.61
N ALA A 25 13.42 1.16 -6.74
CA ALA A 25 13.88 2.46 -7.22
C ALA A 25 15.00 3.01 -6.33
N HIS A 26 14.89 2.86 -5.00
CA HIS A 26 15.91 3.26 -4.05
C HIS A 26 17.23 2.54 -4.24
N GLN A 27 17.20 1.20 -4.34
CA GLN A 27 18.42 0.44 -4.46
C GLN A 27 19.09 0.64 -5.82
N LEU A 28 18.31 0.75 -6.91
CA LEU A 28 18.84 1.12 -8.22
C LEU A 28 19.48 2.51 -8.18
N LYS A 29 18.80 3.50 -7.59
CA LYS A 29 19.31 4.87 -7.44
C LYS A 29 20.65 4.88 -6.71
N ASN A 30 20.72 4.24 -5.55
CA ASN A 30 21.94 4.22 -4.75
C ASN A 30 23.08 3.49 -5.45
N SER A 31 22.81 2.32 -6.04
CA SER A 31 23.82 1.53 -6.75
C SER A 31 24.39 2.29 -7.95
N LEU A 32 23.52 2.87 -8.80
CA LEU A 32 23.97 3.58 -10.00
C LEU A 32 24.71 4.88 -9.68
N ILE A 33 24.33 5.57 -8.60
CA ILE A 33 25.05 6.77 -8.12
C ILE A 33 26.42 6.38 -7.56
N ASN A 34 26.49 5.33 -6.74
CA ASN A 34 27.76 4.86 -6.20
C ASN A 34 28.74 4.44 -7.31
N GLN A 35 28.23 3.93 -8.43
CA GLN A 35 29.01 3.59 -9.62
C GLN A 35 29.28 4.78 -10.56
N GLY A 36 28.68 5.96 -10.32
CA GLY A 36 28.82 7.11 -11.22
C GLY A 36 28.12 6.97 -12.58
N LYS A 37 27.12 6.08 -12.68
CA LYS A 37 26.41 5.76 -13.93
C LYS A 37 25.09 6.54 -14.12
N LEU A 38 24.64 7.28 -13.11
CA LEU A 38 23.37 8.01 -13.16
C LEU A 38 23.55 9.53 -13.08
N ALA A 39 23.28 10.22 -14.18
CA ALA A 39 23.15 11.69 -14.23
C ALA A 39 21.68 12.15 -14.12
N GLY A 40 20.74 11.40 -14.72
CA GLY A 40 19.30 11.65 -14.65
C GLY A 40 18.71 11.23 -13.31
N ASN A 41 17.39 11.01 -13.25
CA ASN A 41 16.70 10.61 -12.02
C ASN A 41 15.96 9.28 -12.17
N ILE A 42 15.49 8.73 -11.05
CA ILE A 42 14.57 7.60 -11.01
C ILE A 42 13.22 8.10 -10.50
N TYR A 43 12.16 7.82 -11.26
CA TYR A 43 10.80 8.24 -10.95
C TYR A 43 9.91 7.03 -10.64
N LEU A 44 9.13 7.13 -9.57
CA LEU A 44 7.98 6.26 -9.34
C LEU A 44 6.76 6.82 -10.04
N VAL A 45 6.03 5.97 -10.76
CA VAL A 45 4.85 6.37 -11.52
C VAL A 45 3.71 5.40 -11.25
N CYS A 46 2.55 5.95 -10.92
CA CYS A 46 1.29 5.22 -10.92
C CYS A 46 0.17 6.05 -11.55
N HIS A 47 -1.03 5.48 -11.65
CA HIS A 47 -2.20 6.21 -12.13
C HIS A 47 -2.75 7.18 -11.06
N ASN A 48 -3.63 8.08 -11.49
CA ASN A 48 -4.26 9.07 -10.63
C ASN A 48 -5.48 8.48 -9.87
N ASP A 49 -5.34 7.27 -9.30
CA ASP A 49 -6.37 6.68 -8.47
C ASP A 49 -6.28 7.19 -7.03
N LYS A 50 -7.38 7.77 -6.53
CA LYS A 50 -7.45 8.36 -5.19
C LYS A 50 -7.11 7.38 -4.07
N ARG A 51 -7.43 6.08 -4.21
CA ARG A 51 -7.14 5.08 -3.18
C ARG A 51 -5.65 4.75 -3.14
N GLY A 52 -5.01 4.66 -4.31
CA GLY A 52 -3.57 4.46 -4.39
C GLY A 52 -2.78 5.67 -3.86
N LEU A 53 -3.20 6.89 -4.21
CA LEU A 53 -2.59 8.11 -3.70
C LEU A 53 -2.72 8.24 -2.18
N ALA A 54 -3.90 7.90 -1.61
CA ALA A 54 -4.07 7.88 -0.16
C ALA A 54 -3.17 6.84 0.54
N LYS A 55 -2.97 5.66 -0.08
CA LYS A 55 -2.01 4.65 0.42
C LYS A 55 -0.58 5.16 0.35
N LEU A 56 -0.20 5.85 -0.73
CA LEU A 56 1.12 6.44 -0.87
C LEU A 56 1.34 7.55 0.18
N GLU A 57 0.41 8.49 0.33
CA GLU A 57 0.44 9.55 1.35
C GLU A 57 0.57 8.99 2.78
N SER A 58 -0.23 7.98 3.10
CA SER A 58 -0.19 7.34 4.42
C SER A 58 1.09 6.53 4.64
N SER A 59 1.61 5.90 3.59
CA SER A 59 2.87 5.14 3.65
C SER A 59 4.09 6.04 3.82
N LYS A 60 4.08 7.21 3.17
CA LYS A 60 5.26 8.05 2.92
C LYS A 60 6.47 7.27 2.39
N ALA A 61 6.26 6.15 1.68
CA ALA A 61 7.35 5.29 1.22
C ALA A 61 8.30 6.04 0.27
N ASP A 62 7.76 6.83 -0.66
CA ASP A 62 8.54 7.68 -1.55
C ASP A 62 9.41 8.70 -0.79
N CYS A 63 8.90 9.29 0.30
CA CYS A 63 9.68 10.16 1.19
C CYS A 63 10.78 9.39 1.93
N GLU A 64 10.42 8.23 2.49
CA GLU A 64 11.33 7.36 3.23
C GLU A 64 12.52 6.91 2.38
N PHE A 65 12.26 6.53 1.14
CA PHE A 65 13.26 6.10 0.17
C PHE A 65 13.86 7.26 -0.65
N GLY A 66 13.34 8.48 -0.47
CA GLY A 66 13.74 9.69 -1.19
C GLY A 66 13.60 9.56 -2.70
N ILE A 67 12.51 8.97 -3.17
CA ILE A 67 12.22 8.78 -4.60
C ILE A 67 11.18 9.78 -5.05
N ASN A 68 11.38 10.33 -6.25
CA ASN A 68 10.43 11.24 -6.84
C ASN A 68 9.23 10.47 -7.38
N PHE A 69 8.05 10.74 -6.86
CA PHE A 69 6.81 10.21 -7.38
C PHE A 69 6.15 11.21 -8.34
N VAL A 70 5.59 10.70 -9.45
CA VAL A 70 4.94 11.49 -10.51
C VAL A 70 3.72 10.73 -11.03
N LEU A 71 2.62 11.44 -11.26
CA LEU A 71 1.42 10.84 -11.84
C LEU A 71 1.64 10.46 -13.31
N PHE A 72 0.98 9.39 -13.76
CA PHE A 72 1.08 8.91 -15.15
C PHE A 72 0.84 10.01 -16.21
N GLU A 73 -0.19 10.85 -16.03
CA GLU A 73 -0.49 11.91 -16.99
C GLU A 73 0.57 13.02 -17.02
N GLU A 74 1.23 13.25 -15.90
CA GLU A 74 2.29 14.25 -15.77
C GLU A 74 3.59 13.73 -16.37
N ILE A 75 3.95 12.48 -16.09
CA ILE A 75 5.16 11.88 -16.65
C ILE A 75 5.04 11.81 -18.18
N ASP A 76 3.86 11.48 -18.73
CA ASP A 76 3.65 11.41 -20.18
C ASP A 76 3.85 12.78 -20.85
N LYS A 77 3.35 13.87 -20.23
CA LYS A 77 3.60 15.25 -20.68
C LYS A 77 5.09 15.62 -20.60
N LEU A 78 5.79 15.20 -19.56
CA LEU A 78 7.22 15.48 -19.37
C LEU A 78 8.08 14.71 -20.37
N ILE A 79 7.71 13.47 -20.70
CA ILE A 79 8.35 12.66 -21.75
C ILE A 79 8.09 13.29 -23.13
N TYR A 80 6.84 13.62 -23.44
CA TYR A 80 6.44 14.21 -24.72
C TYR A 80 7.15 15.55 -24.99
N SER A 81 7.29 16.39 -23.95
CA SER A 81 8.03 17.65 -24.04
C SER A 81 9.55 17.49 -24.05
N GLY A 82 10.07 16.26 -23.91
CA GLY A 82 11.50 15.96 -23.89
C GLY A 82 12.24 16.42 -22.63
N LYS A 83 11.50 16.81 -21.58
CA LYS A 83 12.04 17.22 -20.28
C LYS A 83 12.53 16.02 -19.46
N ILE A 84 11.84 14.89 -19.61
CA ILE A 84 12.26 13.57 -19.09
C ILE A 84 12.56 12.67 -20.29
N LYS A 85 13.66 11.94 -20.24
CA LYS A 85 14.11 11.06 -21.34
C LYS A 85 14.42 9.68 -20.78
N PRO A 86 13.43 8.80 -20.64
CA PRO A 86 13.66 7.49 -20.06
C PRO A 86 14.55 6.66 -20.98
N ALA A 87 15.64 6.12 -20.45
CA ALA A 87 16.40 5.04 -21.11
C ALA A 87 15.82 3.67 -20.73
N VAL A 88 15.30 3.54 -19.52
CA VAL A 88 14.71 2.30 -19.03
C VAL A 88 13.35 2.57 -18.38
N ILE A 89 12.37 1.72 -18.69
CA ILE A 89 11.06 1.68 -18.05
C ILE A 89 10.91 0.31 -17.39
N ILE A 90 10.70 0.30 -16.09
CA ILE A 90 10.43 -0.88 -15.29
C ILE A 90 8.95 -0.86 -14.94
N ASP A 91 8.17 -1.87 -15.32
CA ASP A 91 6.75 -1.99 -14.94
C ASP A 91 6.60 -3.17 -13.97
N ALA A 92 6.61 -2.86 -12.67
CA ALA A 92 6.80 -3.82 -11.58
C ALA A 92 6.27 -3.29 -10.21
N PRO A 93 5.86 -4.19 -9.28
CA PRO A 93 5.77 -5.64 -9.44
C PRO A 93 4.49 -6.12 -10.13
N ALA A 94 3.45 -5.27 -10.20
CA ALA A 94 2.24 -5.49 -10.98
C ALA A 94 2.19 -4.48 -12.12
N PRO A 95 2.26 -4.94 -13.38
CA PRO A 95 2.33 -4.04 -14.52
C PRO A 95 1.07 -3.17 -14.71
N MET A 96 1.25 -1.88 -14.99
CA MET A 96 0.18 -0.90 -15.22
C MET A 96 -0.74 -1.29 -16.39
N PRO A 97 -2.06 -1.06 -16.32
CA PRO A 97 -2.95 -1.34 -17.45
C PRO A 97 -2.65 -0.45 -18.66
N MET A 98 -2.27 0.81 -18.45
CA MET A 98 -1.80 1.69 -19.51
C MET A 98 -0.28 1.75 -19.52
N LYS A 99 0.31 1.64 -20.72
CA LYS A 99 1.76 1.58 -20.88
C LYS A 99 2.34 2.94 -21.27
N ILE A 100 3.41 3.35 -20.61
CA ILE A 100 4.21 4.50 -21.03
C ILE A 100 4.79 4.19 -22.42
N THR A 101 4.59 5.09 -23.37
CA THR A 101 5.09 4.91 -24.74
C THR A 101 6.35 5.73 -24.96
N CYS A 102 7.52 5.07 -24.88
CA CYS A 102 8.79 5.65 -25.30
C CYS A 102 9.57 4.64 -26.14
N PRO A 103 9.46 4.65 -27.49
CA PRO A 103 9.93 3.54 -28.33
C PRO A 103 11.42 3.17 -28.22
N ASN A 104 12.25 4.10 -27.76
CA ASN A 104 13.70 3.92 -27.62
C ASN A 104 14.12 3.49 -26.21
N ALA A 105 13.20 3.43 -25.25
CA ALA A 105 13.51 2.94 -23.91
C ALA A 105 13.53 1.41 -23.90
N TYR A 106 14.43 0.84 -23.12
CA TYR A 106 14.40 -0.56 -22.75
C TYR A 106 13.27 -0.81 -21.73
N VAL A 107 12.48 -1.87 -21.93
CA VAL A 107 11.37 -2.17 -21.01
C VAL A 107 11.64 -3.44 -20.23
N ILE A 108 11.59 -3.35 -18.91
CA ILE A 108 11.62 -4.48 -18.01
C ILE A 108 10.21 -4.64 -17.43
N ILE A 109 9.60 -5.79 -17.67
CA ILE A 109 8.30 -6.13 -17.08
C ILE A 109 8.58 -7.12 -15.97
N SER A 110 8.04 -6.91 -14.77
CA SER A 110 8.05 -7.97 -13.76
C SER A 110 6.70 -8.55 -13.51
N LEU A 111 6.73 -9.86 -13.26
CA LEU A 111 5.59 -10.61 -12.78
C LEU A 111 5.84 -10.92 -11.32
N GLU A 112 4.96 -10.39 -10.48
CA GLU A 112 4.90 -10.79 -9.08
C GLU A 112 4.68 -12.31 -9.03
N TYR A 113 5.71 -13.02 -8.55
CA TYR A 113 5.73 -14.45 -8.34
C TYR A 113 5.47 -15.34 -9.56
N THR A 114 5.70 -14.95 -10.81
CA THR A 114 5.42 -15.88 -11.95
C THR A 114 3.95 -16.36 -12.02
N TYR A 115 3.06 -15.85 -11.16
CA TYR A 115 1.73 -16.40 -10.92
C TYR A 115 0.71 -15.43 -11.49
N GLY A 116 0.16 -15.76 -12.65
CA GLY A 116 -1.24 -15.41 -12.88
C GLY A 116 -2.06 -16.14 -11.79
N PRO A 117 -2.94 -15.46 -11.04
CA PRO A 117 -3.72 -16.09 -9.96
C PRO A 117 -4.56 -17.30 -10.45
N PHE A 118 -4.79 -17.40 -11.76
CA PHE A 118 -5.53 -18.50 -12.39
C PHE A 118 -4.67 -19.69 -12.85
N LEU A 119 -3.33 -19.55 -12.93
CA LEU A 119 -2.41 -20.59 -13.43
C LEU A 119 -1.87 -21.48 -12.30
N ALA A 120 -1.55 -20.88 -11.14
CA ALA A 120 -1.00 -21.59 -9.99
C ALA A 120 -1.97 -22.62 -9.40
N ALA A 121 -3.28 -22.34 -9.39
CA ALA A 121 -4.30 -23.25 -8.87
C ALA A 121 -4.31 -24.61 -9.58
N LYS A 122 -3.93 -24.67 -10.88
CA LYS A 122 -3.89 -25.91 -11.66
C LYS A 122 -2.73 -26.84 -11.24
N LEU A 123 -1.61 -26.27 -10.78
CA LEU A 123 -0.45 -27.00 -10.27
C LEU A 123 -0.74 -27.69 -8.93
N GLY A 124 -1.59 -27.07 -8.10
CA GLY A 124 -1.79 -27.44 -6.70
C GLY A 124 -0.88 -26.63 -5.77
N ASN A 125 -0.57 -27.17 -4.59
CA ASN A 125 0.16 -26.46 -3.54
C ASN A 125 1.70 -26.59 -3.63
N SER A 126 2.27 -27.07 -4.74
CA SER A 126 3.73 -27.10 -4.93
C SER A 126 4.05 -27.32 -6.40
N TYR A 127 5.05 -26.59 -6.92
CA TYR A 127 5.55 -26.80 -8.27
C TYR A 127 6.32 -28.12 -8.35
N GLN A 128 7.23 -28.34 -7.41
CA GLN A 128 8.14 -29.49 -7.40
C GLN A 128 7.39 -30.83 -7.26
N HIS A 129 6.28 -30.84 -6.52
CA HIS A 129 5.47 -32.05 -6.29
C HIS A 129 4.31 -32.21 -7.27
N ALA A 130 4.06 -31.23 -8.15
CA ALA A 130 3.02 -31.35 -9.17
C ALA A 130 3.41 -32.45 -10.18
N PRO A 131 2.44 -33.22 -10.73
CA PRO A 131 2.67 -34.10 -11.87
C PRO A 131 3.38 -33.36 -13.02
N GLU A 132 4.32 -34.03 -13.70
CA GLU A 132 5.13 -33.46 -14.79
C GLU A 132 4.27 -32.82 -15.90
N GLU A 133 3.14 -33.45 -16.25
CA GLU A 133 2.16 -32.91 -17.21
C GLU A 133 1.61 -31.55 -16.79
N LYS A 134 1.34 -31.36 -15.49
CA LYS A 134 0.86 -30.08 -14.94
C LYS A 134 1.98 -29.04 -14.89
N GLN A 135 3.20 -29.45 -14.56
CA GLN A 135 4.37 -28.55 -14.59
C GLN A 135 4.60 -27.99 -15.99
N LEU A 136 4.56 -28.86 -17.00
CA LEU A 136 4.74 -28.48 -18.40
C LEU A 136 3.60 -27.58 -18.90
N SER A 137 2.35 -27.96 -18.63
CA SER A 137 1.18 -27.14 -18.98
C SER A 137 1.24 -25.75 -18.35
N TYR A 138 1.69 -25.64 -17.11
CA TYR A 138 1.85 -24.36 -16.45
C TYR A 138 2.97 -23.51 -17.09
N GLN A 139 4.12 -24.10 -17.43
CA GLN A 139 5.20 -23.40 -18.12
C GLN A 139 4.72 -22.84 -19.47
N GLU A 140 4.00 -23.64 -20.26
CA GLU A 140 3.44 -23.19 -21.55
C GLU A 140 2.43 -22.04 -21.39
N GLU A 141 1.54 -22.13 -20.40
CA GLU A 141 0.55 -21.07 -20.13
C GLU A 141 1.22 -19.77 -19.63
N LEU A 142 2.26 -19.91 -18.80
CA LEU A 142 3.08 -18.80 -18.32
C LEU A 142 3.79 -18.08 -19.46
N GLU A 143 4.52 -18.81 -20.32
CA GLU A 143 5.19 -18.24 -21.48
C GLU A 143 4.20 -17.55 -22.43
N LYS A 144 3.02 -18.13 -22.62
CA LYS A 144 1.96 -17.52 -23.43
C LYS A 144 1.47 -16.21 -22.82
N PHE A 145 1.29 -16.17 -21.50
CA PHE A 145 0.90 -14.97 -20.76
C PHE A 145 1.98 -13.87 -20.87
N GLU A 146 3.24 -14.21 -20.65
CA GLU A 146 4.39 -13.31 -20.78
C GLU A 146 4.52 -12.71 -22.17
N ASN A 147 4.39 -13.56 -23.20
CA ASN A 147 4.37 -13.12 -24.59
C ASN A 147 3.18 -12.19 -24.87
N GLY A 148 2.02 -12.44 -24.26
CA GLY A 148 0.86 -11.56 -24.30
C GLY A 148 1.13 -10.18 -23.69
N MET A 149 1.83 -10.14 -22.56
CA MET A 149 2.24 -8.90 -21.88
C MET A 149 3.26 -8.11 -22.71
N LEU A 150 4.30 -8.76 -23.21
CA LEU A 150 5.33 -8.13 -24.05
C LEU A 150 4.74 -7.47 -25.32
N LYS A 151 3.70 -8.07 -25.91
CA LYS A 151 3.01 -7.52 -27.09
C LYS A 151 2.32 -6.18 -26.83
N GLN A 152 1.98 -5.85 -25.58
CA GLN A 152 1.35 -4.57 -25.23
C GLN A 152 2.33 -3.41 -25.32
N TYR A 153 3.64 -3.67 -25.28
CA TYR A 153 4.69 -2.66 -25.40
C TYR A 153 5.18 -2.55 -26.84
N LYS A 154 5.13 -1.33 -27.37
CA LYS A 154 5.62 -1.00 -28.72
C LYS A 154 7.15 -0.92 -28.82
N ASN A 155 7.83 -1.01 -27.67
CA ASN A 155 9.29 -0.98 -27.55
C ASN A 155 9.93 -2.17 -28.26
N LYS A 156 11.08 -1.91 -28.89
CA LYS A 156 11.86 -2.95 -29.57
C LYS A 156 12.54 -3.88 -28.57
N ASP A 157 13.22 -3.30 -27.60
CA ASP A 157 13.97 -4.03 -26.59
C ASP A 157 13.16 -4.11 -25.31
N LYS A 158 12.80 -5.34 -24.92
CA LYS A 158 11.95 -5.62 -23.76
C LYS A 158 12.18 -7.02 -23.21
N VAL A 159 12.08 -7.17 -21.90
CA VAL A 159 12.29 -8.45 -21.19
C VAL A 159 11.25 -8.63 -20.10
N VAL A 160 11.01 -9.89 -19.72
CA VAL A 160 10.29 -10.24 -18.50
C VAL A 160 11.30 -10.71 -17.45
N LEU A 161 11.19 -10.18 -16.24
CA LEU A 161 11.88 -10.71 -15.06
C LEU A 161 10.86 -11.36 -14.13
N ARG A 162 11.19 -12.56 -13.66
CA ARG A 162 10.35 -13.32 -12.72
C ARG A 162 10.85 -13.12 -11.31
N THR A 163 9.92 -12.84 -10.41
CA THR A 163 10.18 -12.69 -8.97
C THR A 163 9.72 -13.95 -8.25
N GLY A 164 10.31 -14.29 -7.09
CA GLY A 164 9.93 -15.50 -6.32
C GLY A 164 11.13 -16.38 -5.92
N LEU A 165 10.89 -17.64 -5.53
CA LEU A 165 11.90 -18.55 -4.97
C LEU A 165 12.13 -19.85 -5.79
N LEU A 166 11.40 -20.07 -6.89
CA LEU A 166 11.50 -21.25 -7.75
C LEU A 166 12.58 -21.07 -8.82
N ASN A 167 13.78 -21.58 -8.55
CA ASN A 167 14.90 -21.56 -9.50
C ASN A 167 14.57 -22.22 -10.84
N ILE A 168 13.73 -23.27 -10.85
CA ILE A 168 13.33 -23.99 -12.06
C ILE A 168 12.53 -23.12 -13.04
N LEU A 169 11.90 -22.06 -12.54
CA LEU A 169 11.19 -21.08 -13.35
C LEU A 169 12.01 -19.82 -13.60
N ASP A 170 13.31 -19.82 -13.27
CA ASP A 170 14.19 -18.65 -13.36
C ASP A 170 13.69 -17.45 -12.51
N GLU A 171 13.17 -17.76 -11.31
CA GLU A 171 12.80 -16.72 -10.33
C GLU A 171 14.05 -16.20 -9.60
N HIS A 172 14.24 -14.88 -9.59
CA HIS A 172 15.44 -14.22 -9.04
C HIS A 172 15.29 -13.67 -7.61
N GLY A 173 14.38 -14.22 -6.80
CA GLY A 173 14.16 -13.75 -5.44
C GLY A 173 13.16 -12.59 -5.32
N VAL A 174 13.27 -11.88 -4.20
CA VAL A 174 12.59 -10.60 -3.95
C VAL A 174 13.63 -9.52 -3.65
N ILE A 175 13.21 -8.33 -3.23
CA ILE A 175 14.09 -7.20 -2.92
C ILE A 175 14.56 -7.26 -1.45
N PRO A 176 15.79 -7.70 -1.17
CA PRO A 176 16.28 -7.81 0.20
C PRO A 176 16.58 -6.42 0.79
N SER A 177 16.57 -6.32 2.11
CA SER A 177 17.06 -5.14 2.83
C SER A 177 18.56 -5.28 3.10
N PRO A 178 19.44 -4.43 2.53
CA PRO A 178 20.90 -4.60 2.68
C PRO A 178 21.36 -4.62 4.15
N ARG A 179 20.72 -3.81 5.01
CA ARG A 179 20.99 -3.80 6.46
C ARG A 179 20.67 -5.13 7.13
N LEU A 180 19.54 -5.75 6.76
CA LEU A 180 19.13 -7.05 7.28
C LEU A 180 19.96 -8.19 6.70
N VAL A 181 20.40 -8.10 5.44
CA VAL A 181 21.34 -9.08 4.85
C VAL A 181 22.65 -9.08 5.64
N ALA A 182 23.23 -7.92 5.87
CA ALA A 182 24.47 -7.79 6.66
C ALA A 182 24.30 -8.36 8.07
N PHE A 183 23.20 -8.02 8.74
CA PHE A 183 22.88 -8.54 10.07
C PHE A 183 22.62 -10.05 10.08
N GLY A 184 21.91 -10.59 9.09
CA GLY A 184 21.67 -12.02 8.92
C GLY A 184 22.95 -12.82 8.71
N ASN A 185 23.90 -12.27 7.95
CA ASN A 185 25.21 -12.87 7.76
C ASN A 185 26.01 -12.91 9.08
N LEU A 186 25.93 -11.84 9.87
CA LEU A 186 26.52 -11.80 11.21
C LEU A 186 25.90 -12.88 12.12
N LEU A 187 24.57 -13.01 12.14
CA LEU A 187 23.85 -14.03 12.91
C LEU A 187 24.26 -15.47 12.54
N HIS A 188 24.62 -15.71 11.27
CA HIS A 188 24.97 -17.03 10.78
C HIS A 188 26.48 -17.36 10.89
N SER A 189 27.35 -16.35 10.95
CA SER A 189 28.80 -16.58 11.05
C SER A 189 29.16 -17.40 12.31
N ASN A 190 29.60 -18.65 12.10
CA ASN A 190 29.78 -19.70 13.13
C ASN A 190 30.98 -19.47 14.10
N GLU A 191 31.50 -18.26 14.24
CA GLU A 191 32.77 -18.02 14.93
C GLU A 191 32.62 -17.35 16.31
N THR A 192 32.41 -18.17 17.35
CA THR A 192 32.79 -17.92 18.75
C THR A 192 32.19 -16.69 19.46
N GLN A 193 32.50 -16.53 20.76
CA GLN A 193 32.05 -15.43 21.63
C GLN A 193 32.33 -14.01 21.09
N HIS A 194 33.17 -13.85 20.06
CA HIS A 194 33.45 -12.55 19.43
C HIS A 194 32.23 -11.95 18.71
N ASN A 195 31.34 -12.77 18.14
CA ASN A 195 30.19 -12.24 17.38
C ASN A 195 29.06 -11.75 18.30
N ALA A 196 28.99 -12.19 19.56
CA ALA A 196 27.88 -11.81 20.46
C ALA A 196 27.88 -10.31 20.79
N ALA A 197 29.06 -9.73 21.06
CA ALA A 197 29.19 -8.30 21.32
C ALA A 197 28.87 -7.46 20.08
N GLU A 198 29.27 -7.93 18.89
CA GLU A 198 28.94 -7.27 17.63
C GLU A 198 27.44 -7.35 17.33
N ILE A 199 26.79 -8.49 17.57
CA ILE A 199 25.33 -8.64 17.45
C ILE A 199 24.62 -7.67 18.40
N ASP A 200 25.08 -7.58 19.65
CA ASP A 200 24.50 -6.65 20.64
C ASP A 200 24.67 -5.18 20.21
N GLU A 201 25.82 -4.81 19.65
CA GLU A 201 26.08 -3.47 19.10
C GLU A 201 25.19 -3.16 17.88
N GLN A 202 25.02 -4.13 16.97
CA GLN A 202 24.12 -3.99 15.84
C GLN A 202 22.66 -3.87 16.29
N LYS A 203 22.19 -4.71 17.22
CA LYS A 203 20.85 -4.58 17.82
C LYS A 203 20.66 -3.23 18.49
N GLN A 204 21.66 -2.74 19.22
CA GLN A 204 21.63 -1.41 19.83
C GLN A 204 21.53 -0.31 18.76
N THR A 205 22.20 -0.48 17.62
CA THR A 205 22.13 0.44 16.48
C THR A 205 20.72 0.46 15.89
N PHE A 206 20.11 -0.70 15.59
CA PHE A 206 18.72 -0.80 15.13
C PHE A 206 17.73 -0.23 16.15
N PHE A 207 17.92 -0.53 17.44
CA PHE A 207 17.11 0.04 18.50
C PHE A 207 17.20 1.57 18.53
N SER A 208 18.39 2.14 18.32
CA SER A 208 18.59 3.60 18.30
C SER A 208 17.93 4.29 17.09
N THR A 209 17.69 3.56 16.00
CA THR A 209 16.99 4.07 14.81
C THR A 209 15.46 4.10 14.97
N LEU A 210 14.91 3.44 15.99
CA LEU A 210 13.48 3.48 16.26
C LEU A 210 13.00 4.87 16.72
N PRO A 211 11.81 5.32 16.29
CA PRO A 211 11.17 6.53 16.78
C PRO A 211 11.04 6.55 18.31
N GLN A 212 10.95 7.74 18.89
CA GLN A 212 10.86 7.87 20.35
C GLN A 212 9.60 7.18 20.89
N LYS A 213 8.49 7.25 20.16
CA LYS A 213 7.23 6.55 20.49
C LYS A 213 7.45 5.04 20.65
N THR A 214 8.07 4.40 19.67
CA THR A 214 8.33 2.96 19.63
C THR A 214 9.27 2.54 20.76
N ARG A 215 10.36 3.29 20.97
CA ARG A 215 11.29 3.03 22.09
C ARG A 215 10.61 3.16 23.45
N LYS A 216 9.78 4.19 23.65
CA LYS A 216 9.03 4.37 24.91
C LYS A 216 8.03 3.25 25.15
N CYS A 217 7.34 2.79 24.11
CA CYS A 217 6.39 1.67 24.20
C CYS A 217 7.08 0.38 24.68
N ILE A 218 8.22 0.04 24.08
CA ILE A 218 8.97 -1.18 24.42
C ILE A 218 9.65 -1.04 25.79
N PHE A 219 10.36 0.07 26.04
CA PHE A 219 11.32 0.17 27.14
C PHE A 219 10.85 0.95 28.38
N SER A 220 9.69 1.63 28.32
CA SER A 220 9.12 2.50 29.38
C SER A 220 10.04 3.57 30.00
N ALA A 221 11.30 3.71 29.55
CA ALA A 221 12.31 4.68 30.01
C ALA A 221 12.95 5.48 28.84
N GLU A 222 13.52 6.65 29.14
CA GLU A 222 14.05 7.64 28.18
C GLU A 222 15.22 7.16 27.31
N ALA A 223 15.58 7.98 26.31
CA ALA A 223 16.48 7.77 25.17
C ALA A 223 17.89 7.18 25.42
N LYS A 224 18.28 6.90 26.67
CA LYS A 224 19.58 6.34 27.07
C LYS A 224 19.53 4.85 27.44
N ALA A 225 18.38 4.19 27.28
CA ALA A 225 18.21 2.76 27.49
C ALA A 225 19.16 1.92 26.62
N GLN A 226 19.91 1.00 27.24
CA GLN A 226 20.72 0.01 26.53
C GLN A 226 19.90 -1.24 26.25
N TRP A 227 19.77 -1.61 24.98
CA TRP A 227 19.04 -2.78 24.51
C TRP A 227 19.35 -4.05 25.32
N THR A 228 20.63 -4.27 25.64
CA THR A 228 21.11 -5.40 26.45
C THR A 228 20.45 -5.50 27.82
N GLN A 229 20.08 -4.38 28.45
CA GLN A 229 19.39 -4.37 29.74
C GLN A 229 17.93 -4.85 29.64
N TYR A 230 17.27 -4.58 28.50
CA TYR A 230 15.93 -5.08 28.26
C TYR A 230 15.95 -6.57 27.94
N GLU A 231 16.88 -7.00 27.09
CA GLU A 231 16.99 -8.41 26.69
C GLU A 231 17.36 -9.33 27.86
N GLN A 232 17.93 -8.80 28.94
CA GLN A 232 18.13 -9.56 30.20
C GLN A 232 16.82 -10.02 30.84
N ASN A 233 15.76 -9.21 30.76
CA ASN A 233 14.51 -9.42 31.50
C ASN A 233 13.30 -9.70 30.60
N ASN A 234 13.39 -9.37 29.31
CA ASN A 234 12.29 -9.44 28.36
C ASN A 234 12.73 -10.13 27.07
N HIS A 235 11.78 -10.75 26.37
CA HIS A 235 11.90 -11.14 24.99
C HIS A 235 10.90 -10.33 24.17
N LEU A 236 11.35 -9.81 23.03
CA LEU A 236 10.50 -9.16 22.06
C LEU A 236 10.23 -10.11 20.90
N THR A 237 8.97 -10.40 20.61
CA THR A 237 8.53 -11.00 19.35
C THR A 237 7.91 -9.90 18.50
N PHE A 238 8.24 -9.89 17.22
CA PHE A 238 7.64 -8.96 16.26
C PHE A 238 6.95 -9.75 15.14
N GLY A 239 5.93 -9.18 14.53
CA GLY A 239 5.42 -9.68 13.27
C GLY A 239 4.26 -8.89 12.69
N TYR A 240 3.98 -9.18 11.42
CA TYR A 240 2.89 -8.57 10.66
C TYR A 240 1.92 -9.66 10.22
N GLY A 241 0.62 -9.46 10.45
CA GLY A 241 -0.39 -10.43 10.03
C GLY A 241 -1.79 -9.86 9.89
N TYR A 242 -2.71 -10.70 9.41
CA TYR A 242 -4.13 -10.43 9.25
C TYR A 242 -4.94 -11.37 10.14
N ALA A 243 -5.68 -12.32 9.54
CA ALA A 243 -6.49 -13.30 10.27
C ALA A 243 -5.60 -14.25 11.08
N GLY A 244 -4.47 -14.70 10.51
CA GLY A 244 -3.53 -15.63 11.15
C GLY A 244 -2.86 -15.07 12.41
N SER A 245 -2.97 -13.77 12.68
CA SER A 245 -2.50 -13.15 13.92
C SER A 245 -3.12 -13.77 15.19
N GLN A 246 -4.35 -14.28 15.12
CA GLN A 246 -5.00 -14.95 16.27
C GLN A 246 -4.42 -16.34 16.53
N ASP A 247 -4.11 -17.09 15.45
CA ASP A 247 -3.45 -18.38 15.55
C ASP A 247 -2.03 -18.21 16.08
N PHE A 248 -1.32 -17.20 15.58
CA PHE A 248 0.02 -16.86 16.03
C PHE A 248 0.10 -16.58 17.53
N LEU A 249 -0.85 -15.86 18.13
CA LEU A 249 -0.87 -15.66 19.60
C LEU A 249 -0.94 -16.97 20.38
N SER A 250 -1.64 -17.96 19.83
CA SER A 250 -1.81 -19.28 20.44
C SER A 250 -0.53 -20.11 20.30
N ILE A 251 0.08 -20.06 19.12
CA ILE A 251 1.38 -20.69 18.85
C ILE A 251 2.46 -20.06 19.74
N HIS A 252 2.47 -18.73 19.87
CA HIS A 252 3.42 -18.01 20.70
C HIS A 252 3.26 -18.38 22.18
N GLN A 253 2.04 -18.39 22.71
CA GLN A 253 1.78 -18.84 24.09
C GLN A 253 2.33 -20.26 24.34
N ALA A 254 2.06 -21.22 23.45
CA ALA A 254 2.59 -22.57 23.57
C ALA A 254 4.13 -22.61 23.46
N TYR A 255 4.71 -21.77 22.60
CA TYR A 255 6.15 -21.66 22.38
C TYR A 255 6.91 -21.11 23.60
N VAL A 256 6.33 -20.15 24.34
CA VAL A 256 6.99 -19.47 25.46
C VAL A 256 6.69 -20.07 26.84
N LYS A 257 5.92 -21.16 26.89
CA LYS A 257 5.48 -21.80 28.14
C LYS A 257 6.63 -22.09 29.12
N ASP A 258 7.80 -22.50 28.62
CA ASP A 258 8.96 -22.89 29.44
C ASP A 258 10.01 -21.75 29.61
N ARG A 259 9.75 -20.55 29.07
CA ARG A 259 10.66 -19.40 29.18
C ARG A 259 10.58 -18.75 30.58
N THR A 260 11.59 -17.98 30.97
CA THR A 260 11.64 -17.35 32.30
C THR A 260 11.53 -15.82 32.28
N LYS A 261 11.66 -15.21 31.11
CA LYS A 261 11.59 -13.76 30.93
C LYS A 261 10.15 -13.29 30.72
N ASN A 262 9.95 -11.98 30.79
CA ASN A 262 8.75 -11.35 30.28
C ASN A 262 8.68 -11.52 28.75
N GLU A 263 7.47 -11.57 28.21
CA GLU A 263 7.24 -11.73 26.78
C GLU A 263 6.45 -10.52 26.27
N ASP A 264 7.10 -9.73 25.41
CA ASP A 264 6.47 -8.65 24.66
C ASP A 264 6.22 -9.13 23.23
N VAL A 265 4.96 -9.08 22.79
CA VAL A 265 4.55 -9.53 21.45
C VAL A 265 4.02 -8.32 20.70
N PHE A 266 4.82 -7.79 19.78
CA PHE A 266 4.46 -6.67 18.94
C PHE A 266 3.88 -7.18 17.61
N ILE A 267 2.57 -7.05 17.43
CA ILE A 267 1.87 -7.41 16.20
C ILE A 267 1.32 -6.17 15.51
N VAL A 268 1.62 -6.05 14.22
CA VAL A 268 0.96 -5.12 13.31
C VAL A 268 -0.14 -5.87 12.58
N SER A 269 -1.40 -5.48 12.80
CA SER A 269 -2.55 -6.13 12.17
C SER A 269 -3.78 -5.23 12.16
N THR A 270 -4.56 -5.27 11.09
CA THR A 270 -5.89 -4.62 11.07
C THR A 270 -6.95 -5.42 11.85
N ASN A 271 -6.58 -6.57 12.43
CA ASN A 271 -7.50 -7.47 13.14
C ASN A 271 -7.91 -6.90 14.51
N THR A 272 -9.16 -6.46 14.63
CA THR A 272 -9.69 -5.85 15.86
C THR A 272 -9.97 -6.85 16.99
N ASN A 273 -9.83 -8.16 16.76
CA ASN A 273 -10.17 -9.20 17.74
C ASN A 273 -8.97 -9.72 18.54
N LEU A 274 -7.77 -9.16 18.39
CA LEU A 274 -6.57 -9.66 19.09
C LEU A 274 -6.65 -9.51 20.62
N SER A 275 -7.27 -8.45 21.14
CA SER A 275 -7.49 -8.31 22.59
C SER A 275 -8.38 -9.43 23.14
N LYS A 276 -9.50 -9.70 22.46
CA LYS A 276 -10.40 -10.82 22.80
C LYS A 276 -9.70 -12.17 22.71
N ARG A 277 -8.84 -12.36 21.70
CA ARG A 277 -8.04 -13.59 21.59
C ARG A 277 -7.09 -13.75 22.78
N LEU A 278 -6.43 -12.67 23.18
CA LEU A 278 -5.57 -12.67 24.36
C LEU A 278 -6.34 -12.99 25.65
N GLU A 279 -7.55 -12.46 25.81
CA GLU A 279 -8.42 -12.80 26.95
C GLU A 279 -8.69 -14.30 27.07
N LEU A 280 -8.90 -14.98 25.94
CA LEU A 280 -9.09 -16.44 25.89
C LEU A 280 -7.83 -17.24 26.28
N LEU A 281 -6.64 -16.64 26.17
CA LEU A 281 -5.37 -17.29 26.52
C LEU A 281 -4.96 -17.07 27.97
N ILE A 282 -5.68 -16.22 28.74
CA ILE A 282 -5.30 -15.84 30.11
C ILE A 282 -5.14 -17.07 31.02
N ASP A 283 -6.06 -18.03 30.96
CA ASP A 283 -5.97 -19.21 31.84
C ASP A 283 -4.78 -20.11 31.50
N SER A 284 -4.46 -20.27 30.20
CA SER A 284 -3.25 -20.98 29.78
C SER A 284 -1.99 -20.24 30.23
N LEU A 285 -1.92 -18.92 30.02
CA LEU A 285 -0.79 -18.09 30.46
C LEU A 285 -0.60 -18.13 31.99
N LYS A 286 -1.69 -18.16 32.75
CA LYS A 286 -1.65 -18.33 34.21
C LYS A 286 -1.06 -19.68 34.60
N ASN A 287 -1.48 -20.75 33.94
CA ASN A 287 -0.97 -22.10 34.19
C ASN A 287 0.52 -22.21 33.84
N ASP A 288 0.96 -21.46 32.83
CA ASP A 288 2.39 -21.34 32.48
C ASP A 288 3.18 -20.45 33.46
N GLY A 289 2.52 -19.78 34.42
CA GLY A 289 3.20 -18.98 35.44
C GLY A 289 3.39 -17.50 35.10
N PHE A 290 2.67 -16.98 34.12
CA PHE A 290 2.55 -15.53 33.93
C PHE A 290 1.66 -14.92 35.03
N THR A 291 2.20 -13.93 35.74
CA THR A 291 1.48 -13.27 36.85
C THR A 291 0.78 -11.99 36.42
N LYS A 292 1.03 -11.52 35.20
CA LYS A 292 0.45 -10.32 34.60
C LYS A 292 0.25 -10.49 33.10
N VAL A 293 -0.92 -10.08 32.59
CA VAL A 293 -1.23 -10.05 31.15
C VAL A 293 -1.72 -8.65 30.77
N ILE A 294 -1.10 -8.08 29.74
CA ILE A 294 -1.30 -6.68 29.33
C ILE A 294 -1.65 -6.64 27.84
N TYR A 295 -2.66 -5.85 27.49
CA TYR A 295 -2.92 -5.41 26.13
C TYR A 295 -2.53 -3.93 26.02
N HIS A 296 -1.69 -3.59 25.05
CA HIS A 296 -1.25 -2.23 24.78
C HIS A 296 -1.62 -1.88 23.32
N ASP A 297 -2.49 -0.90 23.15
CA ASP A 297 -2.81 -0.34 21.85
C ASP A 297 -1.75 0.71 21.49
N TYR A 298 -0.82 0.34 20.61
CA TYR A 298 0.32 1.16 20.22
C TYR A 298 -0.10 2.49 19.59
N ASP A 299 -1.20 2.50 18.84
CA ASP A 299 -1.63 3.67 18.08
C ASP A 299 -2.11 4.77 19.01
N THR A 300 -2.94 4.41 19.99
CA THR A 300 -3.50 5.30 21.01
C THR A 300 -2.60 5.49 22.23
N GLY A 301 -1.63 4.60 22.45
CA GLY A 301 -0.82 4.54 23.66
C GLY A 301 -1.59 4.06 24.90
N THR A 302 -2.80 3.51 24.72
CA THR A 302 -3.63 3.03 25.82
C THR A 302 -3.19 1.64 26.25
N GLU A 303 -3.11 1.45 27.57
CA GLU A 303 -2.71 0.17 28.15
C GLU A 303 -3.83 -0.36 29.05
N GLN A 304 -4.15 -1.64 28.88
CA GLN A 304 -5.15 -2.36 29.65
C GLN A 304 -4.50 -3.59 30.28
N THR A 305 -4.48 -3.64 31.60
CA THR A 305 -4.12 -4.87 32.33
C THR A 305 -5.34 -5.79 32.33
N LEU A 306 -5.24 -6.92 31.64
CA LEU A 306 -6.32 -7.92 31.54
C LEU A 306 -6.29 -8.90 32.70
N TYR A 307 -5.10 -9.16 33.25
CA TYR A 307 -4.91 -10.02 34.42
C TYR A 307 -3.71 -9.55 35.24
N GLU A 308 -3.84 -9.57 36.56
CA GLU A 308 -2.74 -9.37 37.50
C GLU A 308 -3.01 -10.15 38.79
N SER A 309 -2.07 -11.01 39.19
CA SER A 309 -2.19 -11.84 40.39
C SER A 309 -1.77 -11.14 41.70
N GLY A 310 -1.12 -9.97 41.59
CA GLY A 310 -0.45 -9.29 42.70
C GLY A 310 0.84 -9.98 43.19
N LYS A 311 1.24 -11.11 42.61
CA LYS A 311 2.49 -11.82 42.90
C LYS A 311 3.59 -11.39 41.94
N GLN A 312 4.83 -11.43 42.42
CA GLN A 312 6.00 -11.26 41.55
C GLN A 312 6.10 -12.44 40.58
N GLY A 313 6.32 -12.16 39.30
CA GLY A 313 6.45 -13.15 38.24
C GLY A 313 6.57 -12.46 36.88
N ARG A 314 6.58 -13.27 35.81
CA ARG A 314 6.74 -12.78 34.44
C ARG A 314 5.45 -12.20 33.87
N SER A 315 5.57 -11.20 33.01
CA SER A 315 4.46 -10.58 32.29
C SER A 315 4.39 -11.02 30.84
N TYR A 316 3.16 -11.18 30.33
CA TYR A 316 2.88 -11.32 28.90
C TYR A 316 2.19 -10.06 28.40
N ARG A 317 2.80 -9.32 27.47
CA ARG A 317 2.28 -8.06 26.96
C ARG A 317 2.12 -8.13 25.45
N LEU A 318 0.89 -7.95 24.97
CA LEU A 318 0.58 -7.78 23.56
C LEU A 318 0.59 -6.30 23.20
N ILE A 319 1.53 -5.89 22.37
CA ILE A 319 1.62 -4.55 21.78
C ILE A 319 0.99 -4.65 20.39
N HIS A 320 -0.14 -3.98 20.18
CA HIS A 320 -0.92 -4.09 18.96
C HIS A 320 -0.99 -2.73 18.25
N SER A 321 -0.52 -2.69 17.01
CA SER A 321 -0.74 -1.56 16.10
C SER A 321 -1.71 -1.98 15.00
N LYS A 322 -2.79 -1.23 14.87
CA LYS A 322 -3.78 -1.33 13.79
C LYS A 322 -3.36 -0.50 12.58
N GLN A 323 -2.48 0.47 12.81
CA GLN A 323 -1.84 1.26 11.77
C GLN A 323 -0.58 0.54 11.26
N GLY A 324 -0.17 0.86 10.04
CA GLY A 324 1.13 0.39 9.53
C GLY A 324 2.29 1.06 10.27
N LEU A 325 3.45 0.41 10.26
CA LEU A 325 4.71 1.00 10.69
C LEU A 325 5.51 1.49 9.48
N THR A 326 6.41 2.45 9.67
CA THR A 326 7.38 2.81 8.61
C THR A 326 8.33 1.65 8.35
N HIS A 327 8.86 1.51 7.14
CA HIS A 327 9.75 0.39 6.85
C HIS A 327 11.06 0.35 7.68
N PRO A 328 11.68 1.46 8.16
CA PRO A 328 12.86 1.38 9.01
C PRO A 328 12.48 0.91 10.43
N GLU A 329 11.23 1.16 10.87
CA GLU A 329 10.70 0.57 12.10
C GLU A 329 10.56 -0.93 11.95
N VAL A 330 10.00 -1.40 10.83
CA VAL A 330 9.84 -2.83 10.52
C VAL A 330 11.21 -3.52 10.48
N GLU A 331 12.19 -2.98 9.75
CA GLU A 331 13.56 -3.52 9.71
C GLU A 331 14.17 -3.61 11.11
N SER A 332 14.06 -2.52 11.89
CA SER A 332 14.64 -2.46 13.23
C SER A 332 13.97 -3.46 14.19
N LEU A 333 12.66 -3.63 14.11
CA LEU A 333 11.91 -4.57 14.94
C LEU A 333 12.23 -6.03 14.57
N PHE A 334 12.36 -6.35 13.27
CA PHE A 334 12.86 -7.66 12.86
C PHE A 334 14.27 -7.95 13.38
N ALA A 335 15.18 -6.98 13.28
CA ALA A 335 16.56 -7.15 13.72
C ALA A 335 16.69 -7.39 15.25
N ILE A 336 15.93 -6.65 16.07
CA ILE A 336 16.06 -6.75 17.54
C ILE A 336 15.15 -7.82 18.16
N SER A 337 14.10 -8.26 17.48
CA SER A 337 13.20 -9.31 17.99
C SER A 337 13.88 -10.69 18.06
N GLY A 338 13.28 -11.59 18.84
CA GLY A 338 13.69 -12.98 19.00
C GLY A 338 13.53 -13.82 17.74
N ASP A 339 13.66 -15.13 17.89
CA ASP A 339 13.77 -16.06 16.78
C ASP A 339 12.42 -16.43 16.13
N LEU A 340 11.30 -16.36 16.85
CA LEU A 340 9.97 -16.58 16.29
C LEU A 340 9.35 -15.29 15.77
N SER A 341 8.74 -15.33 14.59
CA SER A 341 8.06 -14.18 13.98
C SER A 341 6.77 -14.57 13.25
N LEU A 342 5.84 -13.63 13.19
CA LEU A 342 4.71 -13.66 12.26
C LEU A 342 5.08 -12.83 11.02
N ALA A 343 4.78 -13.35 9.84
CA ALA A 343 4.94 -12.61 8.59
C ALA A 343 3.73 -12.81 7.69
N THR A 344 3.47 -11.83 6.84
CA THR A 344 2.45 -11.89 5.81
C THR A 344 2.89 -11.09 4.59
N GLY A 345 2.47 -11.54 3.41
CA GLY A 345 3.00 -11.01 2.16
C GLY A 345 4.49 -11.31 2.01
N ASP A 346 5.01 -10.93 0.87
CA ASP A 346 6.37 -11.22 0.44
C ASP A 346 7.46 -10.44 1.19
N GLN A 347 7.26 -9.14 1.39
CA GLN A 347 8.30 -8.28 1.90
C GLN A 347 8.63 -8.59 3.37
N SER A 348 7.60 -8.75 4.22
CA SER A 348 7.81 -9.12 5.62
C SER A 348 8.29 -10.58 5.78
N PHE A 349 7.88 -11.48 4.86
CA PHE A 349 8.37 -12.85 4.81
C PHE A 349 9.88 -12.88 4.58
N VAL A 350 10.36 -12.12 3.61
CA VAL A 350 11.79 -12.09 3.32
C VAL A 350 12.58 -11.33 4.37
N GLU A 351 12.07 -10.24 4.95
CA GLU A 351 12.73 -9.59 6.10
C GLU A 351 12.91 -10.55 7.29
N ALA A 352 11.94 -11.43 7.53
CA ALA A 352 12.05 -12.49 8.51
C ALA A 352 13.10 -13.55 8.12
N ILE A 353 13.16 -13.97 6.86
CA ILE A 353 14.22 -14.86 6.33
C ILE A 353 15.61 -14.22 6.50
N LEU A 354 15.75 -12.94 6.14
CA LEU A 354 17.00 -12.18 6.23
C LEU A 354 17.51 -12.10 7.68
N THR A 355 16.61 -12.06 8.65
CA THR A 355 16.93 -12.02 10.09
C THR A 355 16.88 -13.39 10.78
N ASN A 356 16.90 -14.46 9.99
CA ASN A 356 17.00 -15.85 10.44
C ASN A 356 15.87 -16.28 11.38
N LYS A 357 14.64 -15.84 11.11
CA LYS A 357 13.47 -16.19 11.93
C LYS A 357 12.93 -17.59 11.63
N LYS A 358 12.27 -18.17 12.63
CA LYS A 358 11.24 -19.21 12.52
C LYS A 358 9.94 -18.51 12.19
N ILE A 359 9.38 -18.76 11.01
CA ILE A 359 8.36 -17.89 10.43
C ILE A 359 7.01 -18.59 10.42
N CYS A 360 6.08 -18.12 11.26
CA CYS A 360 4.67 -18.42 11.06
C CYS A 360 4.16 -17.50 9.95
N TYR A 361 3.76 -18.07 8.80
CA TYR A 361 3.38 -17.30 7.62
C TYR A 361 1.86 -17.26 7.47
N ASP A 362 1.27 -16.07 7.60
CA ASP A 362 -0.16 -15.82 7.32
C ASP A 362 -0.38 -15.76 5.80
N CYS A 363 -0.68 -16.94 5.23
CA CYS A 363 -0.63 -17.21 3.81
C CYS A 363 -1.96 -16.88 3.11
N PHE A 364 -1.94 -15.89 2.23
CA PHE A 364 -3.03 -15.64 1.29
C PHE A 364 -2.99 -16.64 0.14
N PRO A 365 -4.14 -17.03 -0.46
CA PRO A 365 -4.17 -18.02 -1.54
C PRO A 365 -3.24 -17.67 -2.71
N HIS A 366 -3.20 -16.40 -3.10
CA HIS A 366 -2.33 -15.92 -4.17
C HIS A 366 -0.82 -15.89 -3.82
N LYS A 367 -0.45 -16.18 -2.56
CA LYS A 367 0.95 -16.33 -2.10
C LYS A 367 1.29 -17.77 -1.73
N ASP A 368 0.38 -18.71 -1.94
CA ASP A 368 0.56 -20.12 -1.59
C ASP A 368 1.84 -20.70 -2.18
N MET A 369 2.09 -20.42 -3.45
CA MET A 369 3.27 -20.91 -4.16
C MET A 369 4.58 -20.31 -3.66
N LEU A 370 4.59 -19.05 -3.20
CA LEU A 370 5.77 -18.44 -2.58
C LEU A 370 6.18 -19.21 -1.32
N TYR A 371 5.22 -19.50 -0.45
CA TYR A 371 5.50 -20.28 0.75
C TYR A 371 5.80 -21.74 0.41
N SER A 372 5.11 -22.33 -0.55
CA SER A 372 5.40 -23.69 -1.01
C SER A 372 6.82 -23.83 -1.56
N ALA A 373 7.33 -22.86 -2.30
CA ALA A 373 8.73 -22.85 -2.74
C ALA A 373 9.70 -22.84 -1.54
N TYR A 374 9.36 -22.15 -0.45
CA TYR A 374 10.10 -22.21 0.80
C TYR A 374 10.01 -23.59 1.48
N GLN A 375 8.83 -24.24 1.43
CA GLN A 375 8.63 -25.60 1.94
C GLN A 375 9.41 -26.65 1.13
N ASP A 376 9.45 -26.53 -0.20
CA ASP A 376 10.12 -27.45 -1.12
C ASP A 376 11.64 -27.49 -0.85
N LEU A 377 12.25 -26.36 -0.44
CA LEU A 377 13.64 -26.33 0.02
C LEU A 377 13.86 -27.18 1.29
N GLY A 378 12.80 -27.36 2.07
CA GLY A 378 12.72 -28.22 3.25
C GLY A 378 12.72 -29.72 2.97
N ASP A 379 12.44 -30.15 1.74
CA ASP A 379 12.21 -31.57 1.41
C ASP A 379 13.44 -32.45 1.64
N THR A 380 14.64 -31.86 1.53
CA THR A 380 15.90 -32.56 1.75
C THR A 380 16.28 -32.72 3.22
N TYR A 381 15.55 -32.06 4.12
CA TYR A 381 15.81 -32.03 5.55
C TYR A 381 14.99 -33.05 6.34
N SER A 382 15.12 -33.04 7.67
CA SER A 382 14.50 -34.06 8.52
C SER A 382 12.96 -34.02 8.45
N PRO A 383 12.26 -35.16 8.67
CA PRO A 383 10.80 -35.19 8.71
C PRO A 383 10.19 -34.22 9.73
N ALA A 384 10.91 -33.95 10.83
CA ALA A 384 10.51 -32.96 11.82
C ALA A 384 10.51 -31.54 11.26
N THR A 385 11.50 -31.19 10.43
CA THR A 385 11.58 -29.90 9.75
C THR A 385 10.48 -29.76 8.70
N GLN A 386 10.22 -30.80 7.93
CA GLN A 386 9.12 -30.84 6.96
C GLN A 386 7.75 -30.63 7.65
N GLU A 387 7.53 -31.31 8.78
CA GLU A 387 6.32 -31.13 9.59
C GLU A 387 6.22 -29.71 10.16
N ALA A 388 7.32 -29.15 10.68
CA ALA A 388 7.36 -27.80 11.20
C ALA A 388 7.01 -26.77 10.11
N LEU A 389 7.60 -26.88 8.91
CA LEU A 389 7.31 -26.02 7.77
C LEU A 389 5.84 -26.08 7.36
N LYS A 390 5.23 -27.27 7.40
CA LYS A 390 3.80 -27.45 7.14
C LYS A 390 2.93 -26.76 8.19
N LEU A 391 3.25 -26.92 9.46
CA LEU A 391 2.50 -26.32 10.58
C LEU A 391 2.76 -24.81 10.73
N MET A 392 3.87 -24.29 10.21
CA MET A 392 4.13 -22.85 10.21
C MET A 392 3.36 -22.09 9.11
N ARG A 393 2.69 -22.80 8.20
CA ARG A 393 1.78 -22.22 7.21
C ARG A 393 0.40 -21.96 7.85
N LEU A 394 0.06 -20.70 8.07
CA LEU A 394 -1.22 -20.29 8.61
C LEU A 394 -2.20 -19.97 7.48
N SER A 395 -3.49 -20.20 7.73
CA SER A 395 -4.57 -19.86 6.78
C SER A 395 -5.00 -18.41 6.93
N SER A 396 -5.11 -17.69 5.81
CA SER A 396 -5.68 -16.33 5.77
C SER A 396 -7.21 -16.29 5.86
N SER A 397 -7.90 -17.43 5.69
CA SER A 397 -9.31 -17.59 6.04
C SER A 397 -9.43 -18.08 7.49
N ILE A 398 -10.45 -17.58 8.23
CA ILE A 398 -10.72 -17.99 9.62
C ILE A 398 -10.98 -19.50 9.64
N GLN A 399 -9.94 -20.28 9.90
CA GLN A 399 -10.08 -21.68 10.26
C GLN A 399 -10.39 -21.77 11.76
N SER A 400 -11.15 -22.80 12.12
CA SER A 400 -11.38 -23.21 13.50
C SER A 400 -10.06 -23.28 14.28
N VAL A 401 -10.07 -22.70 15.49
CA VAL A 401 -8.99 -22.72 16.49
C VAL A 401 -8.18 -24.03 16.46
N TRP A 402 -6.85 -23.90 16.37
CA TRP A 402 -5.91 -25.03 16.45
C TRP A 402 -6.14 -25.85 17.73
N SER A 403 -6.11 -27.18 17.63
CA SER A 403 -6.22 -28.02 18.82
C SER A 403 -4.97 -27.89 19.72
N PRO A 404 -5.10 -28.05 21.05
CA PRO A 404 -3.96 -28.01 21.96
C PRO A 404 -2.82 -28.95 21.55
N ASP A 405 -3.14 -30.16 21.07
CA ASP A 405 -2.14 -31.14 20.63
C ASP A 405 -1.28 -30.64 19.46
N VAL A 406 -1.90 -29.94 18.50
CA VAL A 406 -1.17 -29.38 17.35
C VAL A 406 -0.28 -28.21 17.79
N LEU A 407 -0.78 -27.35 18.69
CA LEU A 407 0.00 -26.24 19.25
C LEU A 407 1.20 -26.74 20.04
N GLU A 408 1.02 -27.75 20.90
CA GLU A 408 2.10 -28.37 21.65
C GLU A 408 3.10 -29.07 20.73
N ARG A 409 2.62 -29.76 19.69
CA ARG A 409 3.48 -30.39 18.69
C ARG A 409 4.34 -29.37 17.95
N LEU A 410 3.74 -28.30 17.45
CA LEU A 410 4.47 -27.23 16.77
C LEU A 410 5.48 -26.58 17.73
N ALA A 411 5.09 -26.22 18.94
CA ALA A 411 6.00 -25.63 19.94
C ALA A 411 7.21 -26.56 20.22
N SER A 412 6.98 -27.87 20.33
CA SER A 412 8.04 -28.87 20.50
C SER A 412 8.99 -28.92 19.29
N LEU A 413 8.45 -28.87 18.07
CA LEU A 413 9.26 -28.81 16.84
C LEU A 413 10.10 -27.52 16.78
N LEU A 414 9.55 -26.37 17.19
CA LEU A 414 10.25 -25.09 17.18
C LEU A 414 11.38 -25.00 18.23
N HIS A 415 11.35 -25.83 19.28
CA HIS A 415 12.44 -25.99 20.25
C HIS A 415 13.46 -27.08 19.88
N ASN A 416 13.21 -27.82 18.80
CA ASN A 416 14.11 -28.87 18.35
C ASN A 416 15.35 -28.25 17.67
N ARG A 417 16.54 -28.53 18.22
CA ARG A 417 17.82 -28.02 17.69
C ARG A 417 18.09 -28.42 16.23
N THR A 418 17.66 -29.60 15.81
CA THR A 418 17.79 -30.05 14.42
C THR A 418 16.91 -29.19 13.52
N VAL A 419 15.64 -28.98 13.90
CA VAL A 419 14.71 -28.12 13.15
C VAL A 419 15.24 -26.70 13.07
N GLU A 420 15.71 -26.12 14.18
CA GLU A 420 16.28 -24.78 14.20
C GLU A 420 17.48 -24.61 13.25
N ARG A 421 18.42 -25.56 13.30
CA ARG A 421 19.60 -25.55 12.41
C ARG A 421 19.18 -25.68 10.94
N GLU A 422 18.25 -26.57 10.63
CA GLU A 422 17.81 -26.83 9.26
C GLU A 422 16.99 -25.66 8.69
N LEU A 423 16.11 -25.03 9.47
CA LEU A 423 15.43 -23.79 9.09
C LEU A 423 16.43 -22.64 8.88
N SER A 424 17.46 -22.54 9.73
CA SER A 424 18.50 -21.53 9.56
C SER A 424 19.31 -21.74 8.27
N ALA A 425 19.56 -23.01 7.88
CA ALA A 425 20.22 -23.34 6.62
C ALA A 425 19.35 -22.96 5.41
N ILE A 426 18.05 -23.25 5.42
CA ILE A 426 17.12 -22.81 4.37
C ILE A 426 17.14 -21.28 4.23
N ASN A 427 17.07 -20.57 5.36
CA ASN A 427 17.12 -19.11 5.35
C ASN A 427 18.46 -18.58 4.81
N GLN A 428 19.57 -19.23 5.14
CA GLN A 428 20.88 -18.88 4.61
C GLN A 428 20.98 -19.11 3.11
N ASP A 429 20.47 -20.23 2.61
CA ASP A 429 20.48 -20.54 1.18
C ASP A 429 19.75 -19.46 0.39
N ILE A 430 18.60 -18.98 0.88
CA ILE A 430 17.85 -17.88 0.25
C ILE A 430 18.62 -16.56 0.35
N ARG A 431 19.22 -16.24 1.50
CA ARG A 431 20.05 -15.03 1.68
C ARG A 431 21.24 -14.97 0.71
N ASN A 432 21.82 -16.12 0.38
CA ASN A 432 23.00 -16.23 -0.47
C ASN A 432 22.68 -16.21 -1.97
N ARG A 433 21.41 -16.30 -2.37
CA ARG A 433 21.02 -16.17 -3.78
C ARG A 433 21.28 -14.77 -4.29
N GLU A 434 21.47 -14.65 -5.60
CA GLU A 434 21.56 -13.35 -6.25
C GLU A 434 20.29 -12.56 -5.96
N SER A 435 20.46 -11.32 -5.49
CA SER A 435 19.32 -10.44 -5.22
C SER A 435 18.64 -10.05 -6.52
N LEU A 436 17.31 -10.03 -6.52
CA LEU A 436 16.49 -9.49 -7.60
C LEU A 436 16.96 -8.09 -8.06
N VAL A 437 17.44 -7.25 -7.13
CA VAL A 437 17.98 -5.92 -7.46
C VAL A 437 19.22 -6.01 -8.34
N THR A 438 20.06 -7.02 -8.16
CA THR A 438 21.25 -7.25 -9.00
C THR A 438 20.84 -7.61 -10.42
N THR A 439 19.81 -8.45 -10.58
CA THR A 439 19.23 -8.77 -11.89
C THR A 439 18.70 -7.51 -12.59
N TYR A 440 17.93 -6.68 -11.89
CA TYR A 440 17.48 -5.39 -12.42
C TYR A 440 18.64 -4.46 -12.75
N LEU A 441 19.64 -4.39 -11.88
CA LEU A 441 20.78 -3.50 -12.05
C LEU A 441 21.58 -3.87 -13.30
N HIS A 442 21.86 -5.15 -13.53
CA HIS A 442 22.49 -5.63 -14.77
C HIS A 442 21.66 -5.24 -16.00
N ALA A 443 20.36 -5.53 -15.99
CA ALA A 443 19.46 -5.21 -17.09
C ALA A 443 19.38 -3.70 -17.38
N VAL A 444 19.39 -2.87 -16.34
CA VAL A 444 19.39 -1.40 -16.45
C VAL A 444 20.73 -0.88 -16.98
N GLU A 445 21.85 -1.35 -16.44
CA GLU A 445 23.18 -0.83 -16.76
C GLU A 445 23.58 -1.04 -18.22
N GLU A 446 23.22 -2.18 -18.80
CA GLU A 446 23.47 -2.47 -20.22
C GLU A 446 22.77 -1.49 -21.18
N HIS A 447 21.69 -0.85 -20.71
CA HIS A 447 20.83 0.02 -21.52
C HIS A 447 20.91 1.49 -21.12
N LEU A 448 21.66 1.83 -20.07
CA LEU A 448 21.93 3.22 -19.69
C LEU A 448 23.01 3.82 -20.60
N PRO A 449 22.74 4.92 -21.31
CA PRO A 449 23.76 5.56 -22.14
C PRO A 449 24.88 6.17 -21.30
N GLU A 450 26.10 6.12 -21.82
CA GLU A 450 27.26 6.70 -21.15
C GLU A 450 27.09 8.21 -20.91
N ILE A 451 27.56 8.65 -19.74
CA ILE A 451 27.58 10.07 -19.38
C ILE A 451 28.77 10.73 -20.08
N THR A 452 28.50 11.59 -21.05
CA THR A 452 29.53 12.23 -21.88
C THR A 452 29.73 13.71 -21.59
N HIS A 453 28.81 14.36 -20.86
CA HIS A 453 28.91 15.78 -20.57
C HIS A 453 30.09 16.06 -19.63
N PRO A 454 31.07 16.92 -20.01
CA PRO A 454 32.32 17.07 -19.25
C PRO A 454 32.12 17.54 -17.81
N ILE A 455 31.16 18.46 -17.57
CA ILE A 455 30.88 18.96 -16.22
C ILE A 455 30.19 17.90 -15.37
N ASP A 456 29.27 17.13 -15.96
CA ASP A 456 28.58 16.05 -15.25
C ASP A 456 29.59 15.00 -14.78
N LEU A 457 30.47 14.56 -15.68
CA LEU A 457 31.57 13.65 -15.35
C LEU A 457 32.49 14.23 -14.28
N ALA A 458 32.82 15.52 -14.37
CA ALA A 458 33.69 16.15 -13.38
C ALA A 458 33.02 16.22 -11.99
N ILE A 459 31.71 16.45 -11.91
CA ILE A 459 30.98 16.42 -10.64
C ILE A 459 30.90 14.99 -10.09
N ILE A 460 30.49 14.05 -10.94
CA ILE A 460 30.31 12.64 -10.60
C ILE A 460 31.63 12.04 -10.10
N ASN A 461 32.74 12.30 -10.80
CA ASN A 461 34.06 11.78 -10.45
C ASN A 461 34.80 12.64 -9.40
N ASN A 462 34.13 13.65 -8.81
CA ASN A 462 34.74 14.58 -7.86
C ASN A 462 36.00 15.30 -8.40
N ALA A 463 36.03 15.58 -9.71
CA ALA A 463 37.12 16.20 -10.46
C ALA A 463 36.77 17.60 -10.99
N PHE A 464 35.67 18.20 -10.52
CA PHE A 464 35.22 19.54 -10.92
C PHE A 464 36.27 20.60 -10.56
N LYS A 465 36.56 21.49 -11.52
CA LYS A 465 37.53 22.58 -11.36
C LYS A 465 36.80 23.91 -11.36
N LYS A 466 37.28 24.88 -10.58
CA LYS A 466 36.72 26.25 -10.56
C LYS A 466 36.62 26.91 -11.93
N SER A 467 37.49 26.57 -12.88
CA SER A 467 37.40 27.06 -14.26
C SER A 467 36.11 26.65 -14.97
N MET A 468 35.45 25.56 -14.53
CA MET A 468 34.19 25.05 -15.07
C MET A 468 32.97 25.83 -14.54
N LEU A 469 33.12 26.73 -13.57
CA LEU A 469 32.00 27.50 -13.00
C LEU A 469 31.29 28.37 -14.03
N ALA A 470 32.03 28.92 -15.00
CA ALA A 470 31.48 29.78 -16.05
C ALA A 470 30.56 29.04 -17.02
N GLU A 471 30.73 27.73 -17.16
CA GLU A 471 29.95 26.86 -18.06
C GLU A 471 28.92 26.03 -17.29
N ALA A 472 28.85 26.19 -15.97
CA ALA A 472 27.93 25.43 -15.15
C ALA A 472 26.47 25.86 -15.38
N ASN A 473 25.60 24.89 -15.64
CA ASN A 473 24.17 25.07 -15.73
C ASN A 473 23.51 24.95 -14.35
N TYR A 474 22.94 26.04 -13.85
CA TYR A 474 22.23 26.11 -12.57
C TYR A 474 20.70 26.05 -12.79
N PRO A 475 19.93 25.40 -11.90
CA PRO A 475 20.38 24.71 -10.68
C PRO A 475 20.87 23.27 -10.90
N TYR A 476 20.82 22.77 -12.14
CA TYR A 476 21.09 21.37 -12.46
C TYR A 476 22.41 20.81 -11.88
N HIS A 477 23.54 21.47 -12.11
CA HIS A 477 24.84 21.00 -11.62
C HIS A 477 24.95 21.08 -10.09
N LEU A 478 24.29 22.04 -9.44
CA LEU A 478 24.19 22.06 -7.99
C LEU A 478 23.47 20.81 -7.49
N PHE A 479 22.32 20.48 -8.10
CA PHE A 479 21.54 19.31 -7.72
C PHE A 479 22.31 18.02 -7.96
N LEU A 480 23.03 17.89 -9.10
CA LEU A 480 23.91 16.75 -9.34
C LEU A 480 25.00 16.63 -8.27
N ALA A 481 25.66 17.74 -7.89
CA ALA A 481 26.69 17.74 -6.85
C ALA A 481 26.12 17.35 -5.47
N ILE A 482 24.91 17.78 -5.14
CA ILE A 482 24.21 17.40 -3.91
C ILE A 482 23.91 15.90 -3.92
N ARG A 483 23.33 15.36 -5.01
CA ARG A 483 23.00 13.93 -5.14
C ARG A 483 24.22 13.03 -4.90
N TYR A 484 25.38 13.44 -5.41
CA TYR A 484 26.65 12.73 -5.25
C TYR A 484 27.42 13.05 -3.96
N GLY A 485 26.86 13.84 -3.04
CA GLY A 485 27.50 14.15 -1.76
C GLY A 485 28.75 15.03 -1.90
N ARG A 486 28.92 15.78 -2.99
CA ARG A 486 30.17 16.50 -3.34
C ARG A 486 30.31 17.84 -2.61
N LYS A 487 30.59 17.78 -1.31
CA LYS A 487 30.66 18.94 -0.41
C LYS A 487 31.47 20.13 -0.91
N GLU A 488 32.68 19.91 -1.39
CA GLU A 488 33.53 21.02 -1.88
C GLU A 488 33.00 21.64 -3.18
N ILE A 489 32.50 20.79 -4.09
CA ILE A 489 31.90 21.25 -5.35
C ILE A 489 30.64 22.08 -5.07
N VAL A 490 29.79 21.63 -4.13
CA VAL A 490 28.61 22.38 -3.68
C VAL A 490 29.02 23.76 -3.17
N ARG A 491 30.07 23.88 -2.35
CA ARG A 491 30.57 25.20 -1.90
C ARG A 491 31.02 26.08 -3.06
N ASP A 492 31.77 25.54 -4.00
CA ASP A 492 32.27 26.30 -5.15
C ASP A 492 31.11 26.80 -6.02
N LEU A 493 30.10 25.96 -6.28
CA LEU A 493 28.89 26.31 -7.02
C LEU A 493 28.07 27.39 -6.31
N LEU A 494 27.87 27.27 -4.99
CA LEU A 494 27.10 28.24 -4.19
C LEU A 494 27.80 29.60 -4.06
N ASN A 495 29.12 29.63 -3.94
CA ASN A 495 29.88 30.88 -3.91
C ASN A 495 29.81 31.62 -5.24
N ASN A 496 29.60 30.90 -6.35
CA ASN A 496 29.47 31.49 -7.68
C ASN A 496 28.05 32.01 -7.95
N GLN A 497 27.01 31.26 -7.56
CA GLN A 497 25.62 31.66 -7.78
C GLN A 497 24.73 31.27 -6.59
N VAL A 498 24.58 32.18 -5.62
CA VAL A 498 23.82 31.92 -4.38
C VAL A 498 22.32 31.68 -4.65
N ASP A 499 21.74 32.40 -5.61
CA ASP A 499 20.30 32.38 -5.90
C ASP A 499 19.78 30.99 -6.33
N CYS A 500 20.67 30.08 -6.71
CA CYS A 500 20.27 28.72 -7.09
C CYS A 500 19.87 27.83 -5.91
N LEU A 501 20.04 28.28 -4.65
CA LEU A 501 19.58 27.55 -3.46
C LEU A 501 18.06 27.34 -3.42
N THR A 502 17.30 28.34 -3.85
CA THR A 502 15.83 28.34 -3.84
C THR A 502 15.23 28.04 -5.22
N ALA A 503 16.07 27.92 -6.24
CA ALA A 503 15.63 27.44 -7.54
C ALA A 503 15.15 25.99 -7.41
N THR A 504 14.23 25.59 -8.27
CA THR A 504 13.57 24.28 -8.20
C THR A 504 13.82 23.44 -9.46
N ASP A 505 13.74 22.12 -9.29
CA ASP A 505 13.69 21.19 -10.43
C ASP A 505 12.29 21.13 -11.06
N LEU A 506 12.09 20.20 -11.99
CA LEU A 506 10.81 19.99 -12.68
C LEU A 506 9.65 19.63 -11.73
N LEU A 507 9.96 19.10 -10.55
CA LEU A 507 9.01 18.68 -9.53
C LEU A 507 8.89 19.69 -8.39
N GLY A 508 9.50 20.88 -8.52
CA GLY A 508 9.48 21.88 -7.46
C GLY A 508 10.45 21.61 -6.33
N ASN A 509 11.34 20.60 -6.43
CA ASN A 509 12.32 20.33 -5.39
C ASN A 509 13.44 21.38 -5.43
N ASN A 510 13.67 22.04 -4.31
CA ASN A 510 14.82 22.93 -4.13
C ASN A 510 16.06 22.15 -3.62
N ALA A 511 17.19 22.83 -3.46
CA ALA A 511 18.43 22.22 -3.01
C ALA A 511 18.30 21.51 -1.64
N PHE A 512 17.46 22.05 -0.75
CA PHE A 512 17.25 21.52 0.60
C PHE A 512 16.46 20.21 0.59
N ILE A 513 15.38 20.16 -0.20
CA ILE A 513 14.60 18.93 -0.42
C ILE A 513 15.49 17.85 -1.05
N ILE A 514 16.28 18.20 -2.07
CA ILE A 514 17.18 17.24 -2.73
C ILE A 514 18.24 16.71 -1.75
N ALA A 515 18.83 17.56 -0.90
CA ALA A 515 19.79 17.09 0.10
C ALA A 515 19.15 16.13 1.12
N ALA A 516 17.91 16.40 1.53
CA ALA A 516 17.16 15.53 2.45
C ALA A 516 16.74 14.20 1.79
N GLN A 517 16.24 14.24 0.55
CA GLN A 517 15.90 13.06 -0.27
C GLN A 517 17.08 12.09 -0.45
N TYR A 518 18.29 12.63 -0.53
CA TYR A 518 19.52 11.84 -0.67
C TYR A 518 20.22 11.58 0.67
N GLN A 519 19.57 11.92 1.78
CA GLN A 519 20.03 11.70 3.16
C GLN A 519 21.41 12.32 3.46
N HIS A 520 21.81 13.35 2.71
CA HIS A 520 23.07 14.05 2.90
C HIS A 520 22.93 15.15 3.95
N TYR A 521 22.64 14.79 5.21
CA TYR A 521 22.32 15.76 6.27
C TYR A 521 23.48 16.74 6.58
N ASP A 522 24.72 16.31 6.42
CA ASP A 522 25.90 17.19 6.55
C ASP A 522 25.97 18.25 5.44
N LEU A 523 25.53 17.90 4.22
CA LEU A 523 25.37 18.85 3.13
C LEU A 523 24.20 19.77 3.42
N LEU A 524 23.07 19.23 3.86
CA LEU A 524 21.89 20.02 4.19
C LEU A 524 22.22 21.08 5.25
N LYS A 525 22.96 20.72 6.30
CA LYS A 525 23.47 21.68 7.30
C LYS A 525 24.31 22.79 6.66
N LEU A 526 25.18 22.45 5.71
CA LEU A 526 25.97 23.43 4.96
C LEU A 526 25.09 24.35 4.09
N LEU A 527 24.05 23.81 3.45
CA LEU A 527 23.09 24.60 2.67
C LEU A 527 22.34 25.58 3.56
N ILE A 528 21.87 25.15 4.74
CA ILE A 528 21.18 26.00 5.71
C ILE A 528 22.10 27.12 6.21
N GLN A 529 23.37 26.82 6.51
CA GLN A 529 24.35 27.84 6.88
C GLN A 529 24.60 28.87 5.77
N HIS A 530 24.63 28.44 4.50
CA HIS A 530 24.71 29.37 3.37
C HIS A 530 23.43 30.20 3.23
N ALA A 531 22.26 29.61 3.45
CA ALA A 531 20.99 30.31 3.43
C ALA A 531 20.94 31.43 4.48
N GLU A 532 21.35 31.12 5.71
CA GLU A 532 21.48 32.06 6.82
C GLU A 532 22.41 33.23 6.47
N LYS A 533 23.62 32.91 5.98
CA LYS A 533 24.62 33.92 5.60
C LYS A 533 24.12 34.89 4.54
N ASN A 534 23.25 34.43 3.64
CA ASN A 534 22.74 35.22 2.52
C ASN A 534 21.31 35.75 2.76
N GLY A 535 20.78 35.61 3.97
CA GLY A 535 19.47 36.17 4.35
C GLY A 535 18.28 35.52 3.65
N ILE A 536 18.39 34.26 3.22
CA ILE A 536 17.27 33.49 2.67
C ILE A 536 16.25 33.24 3.79
N SER A 537 14.97 33.47 3.56
CA SER A 537 13.97 33.26 4.62
C SER A 537 13.73 31.77 4.85
N PHE A 538 13.35 31.42 6.07
CA PHE A 538 12.99 30.04 6.41
C PHE A 538 11.86 29.49 5.53
N THR A 539 10.89 30.33 5.16
CA THR A 539 9.80 29.97 4.25
C THR A 539 10.27 29.56 2.86
N GLN A 540 11.38 30.14 2.36
CA GLN A 540 11.97 29.73 1.09
C GLN A 540 12.71 28.40 1.19
N ILE A 541 13.35 28.13 2.34
CA ILE A 541 14.01 26.86 2.64
C ILE A 541 12.97 25.73 2.67
N THR A 542 11.84 25.97 3.34
CA THR A 542 10.77 25.00 3.57
C THR A 542 9.64 25.10 2.55
N SER A 543 9.86 25.74 1.41
CA SER A 543 8.82 25.85 0.38
C SER A 543 8.41 24.46 -0.10
N PRO A 544 7.10 24.17 -0.20
CA PRO A 544 6.63 22.88 -0.67
C PRO A 544 6.98 22.69 -2.14
N ASN A 545 7.26 21.45 -2.53
CA ASN A 545 7.44 21.07 -3.92
C ASN A 545 6.10 20.94 -4.66
N ASN A 546 6.15 20.63 -5.96
CA ASN A 546 4.96 20.43 -6.79
C ASN A 546 4.40 19.00 -6.69
N HIS A 547 4.83 18.23 -5.69
CA HIS A 547 4.27 16.90 -5.45
C HIS A 547 2.78 17.02 -5.09
N PHE A 548 1.98 15.99 -5.39
CA PHE A 548 0.54 16.02 -5.11
C PHE A 548 0.22 16.20 -3.61
N ALA A 549 1.13 15.74 -2.74
CA ALA A 549 1.07 15.92 -1.29
C ALA A 549 1.84 17.16 -0.76
N CYS A 550 2.37 18.01 -1.66
CA CYS A 550 3.06 19.27 -1.33
C CYS A 550 4.18 19.11 -0.29
N TYR A 551 5.12 18.19 -0.51
CA TYR A 551 6.15 17.88 0.48
C TYR A 551 7.13 19.00 0.70
N THR A 552 7.60 19.09 1.94
CA THR A 552 8.66 19.99 2.37
C THR A 552 9.91 19.21 2.72
N ILE A 553 10.99 19.93 3.07
CA ILE A 553 12.19 19.31 3.62
C ILE A 553 11.92 18.38 4.81
N PHE A 554 10.93 18.69 5.65
CA PHE A 554 10.65 17.91 6.87
C PHE A 554 10.10 16.53 6.59
N ASP A 555 9.41 16.33 5.47
CA ASP A 555 8.85 15.04 5.08
C ASP A 555 9.93 14.01 4.75
N TYR A 556 11.09 14.47 4.28
CA TYR A 556 12.27 13.66 3.97
C TYR A 556 13.24 13.50 5.15
N LEU A 557 12.97 14.16 6.30
CA LEU A 557 13.79 13.99 7.49
C LEU A 557 13.26 12.82 8.35
N PRO A 558 14.13 11.89 8.78
CA PRO A 558 13.70 10.79 9.63
C PRO A 558 13.21 11.31 10.98
N LYS A 559 12.26 10.57 11.58
CA LYS A 559 11.72 10.87 12.92
C LYS A 559 12.82 11.02 13.99
N THR A 560 13.94 10.31 13.85
CA THR A 560 15.08 10.42 14.75
C THR A 560 15.80 11.78 14.71
N ILE A 561 15.58 12.58 13.67
CA ILE A 561 15.97 13.99 13.59
C ILE A 561 14.80 14.86 14.06
N THR A 562 13.62 14.72 13.45
CA THR A 562 12.50 15.65 13.68
C THR A 562 11.91 15.62 15.09
N GLU A 563 11.99 14.48 15.80
CA GLU A 563 11.57 14.34 17.20
C GLU A 563 12.68 14.70 18.20
N ASN A 564 13.92 14.98 17.74
CA ASN A 564 15.05 15.28 18.60
C ASN A 564 15.42 16.78 18.52
N PRO A 565 15.10 17.58 19.57
CA PRO A 565 15.35 19.02 19.56
C PRO A 565 16.82 19.40 19.35
N ASP A 566 17.76 18.61 19.88
CA ASP A 566 19.20 18.88 19.76
C ASP A 566 19.68 18.63 18.32
N ARG A 567 19.19 17.57 17.67
CA ARG A 567 19.51 17.29 16.25
C ARG A 567 18.87 18.31 15.31
N MET A 568 17.63 18.72 15.59
CA MET A 568 16.99 19.82 14.88
C MET A 568 17.77 21.11 15.04
N ALA A 569 18.26 21.40 16.26
CA ALA A 569 19.05 22.59 16.52
C ALA A 569 20.40 22.57 15.78
N ASP A 570 21.06 21.42 15.78
CA ASP A 570 22.32 21.22 15.06
C ASP A 570 22.15 21.39 13.54
N LEU A 571 21.03 20.94 12.98
CA LEU A 571 20.75 21.03 11.55
C LEU A 571 20.33 22.45 11.12
N PHE A 572 19.44 23.10 11.88
CA PHE A 572 18.78 24.35 11.48
C PHE A 572 19.40 25.63 12.05
N SER A 573 20.37 25.54 12.99
CA SER A 573 21.12 26.71 13.50
C SER A 573 20.19 27.85 13.97
N SER A 574 20.28 29.07 13.44
CA SER A 574 19.40 30.18 13.82
C SER A 574 17.93 29.98 13.46
N TYR A 575 17.61 29.09 12.52
CA TYR A 575 16.23 28.72 12.17
C TYR A 575 15.62 27.68 13.11
N THR A 576 16.32 27.24 14.17
CA THR A 576 15.85 26.19 15.08
C THR A 576 14.45 26.47 15.63
N SER A 577 14.19 27.70 16.05
CA SER A 577 12.89 28.08 16.62
C SER A 577 11.75 27.90 15.60
N ASP A 578 11.95 28.32 14.35
CA ASP A 578 10.98 28.14 13.27
C ASP A 578 10.82 26.65 12.93
N ALA A 579 11.95 25.94 12.82
CA ALA A 579 12.01 24.53 12.51
C ALA A 579 11.41 23.62 13.57
N GLN A 580 11.36 24.03 14.85
CA GLN A 580 10.66 23.29 15.91
C GLN A 580 9.15 23.57 15.93
N GLN A 581 8.70 24.67 15.33
CA GLN A 581 7.28 25.01 15.21
C GLN A 581 6.64 24.38 13.96
N SER A 582 7.38 24.23 12.86
CA SER A 582 6.88 23.64 11.60
C SER A 582 6.37 22.19 11.73
N PRO A 583 7.04 21.24 12.41
CA PRO A 583 6.56 19.86 12.55
C PRO A 583 5.25 19.77 13.32
N LYS A 584 5.00 20.66 14.28
CA LYS A 584 3.75 20.69 15.06
C LYS A 584 2.55 21.15 14.23
N ASN A 585 2.81 22.02 13.25
CA ASN A 585 1.83 22.45 12.25
C ASN A 585 1.64 21.43 11.12
N HIS A 586 2.48 20.38 11.03
CA HIS A 586 2.26 19.26 10.12
C HIS A 586 1.72 18.01 10.84
N SER A 587 2.03 17.78 12.13
CA SER A 587 1.55 16.60 12.88
C SER A 587 0.15 16.76 13.48
N ALA A 588 -0.28 17.99 13.78
CA ALA A 588 -1.70 18.29 14.01
C ALA A 588 -2.51 18.24 12.70
N ASP A 589 -1.79 18.20 11.57
CA ASP A 589 -2.34 18.23 10.22
C ASP A 589 -2.38 16.84 9.59
N THR A 590 -1.47 15.92 9.90
CA THR A 590 -1.46 14.62 9.22
C THR A 590 -2.39 13.57 9.82
N ASN A 591 -2.96 13.79 11.02
CA ASN A 591 -3.99 12.92 11.60
C ASN A 591 -5.41 13.52 11.56
N ASN A 592 -5.61 14.65 10.87
CA ASN A 592 -6.94 15.19 10.55
C ASN A 592 -6.96 16.17 9.37
N LYS A 593 -5.90 16.25 8.54
CA LYS A 593 -5.78 17.25 7.48
C LYS A 593 -5.17 16.75 6.18
N HIS A 594 -5.72 15.62 5.73
CA HIS A 594 -6.26 15.60 4.37
C HIS A 594 -7.79 15.87 4.33
N SER A 595 -8.38 16.34 5.44
CA SER A 595 -9.70 16.98 5.45
C SER A 595 -9.75 18.44 5.92
N ASP A 596 -8.83 18.96 6.75
CA ASP A 596 -9.06 20.25 7.46
C ASP A 596 -7.95 21.35 7.48
N THR A 597 -6.96 21.45 6.57
CA THR A 597 -6.17 22.71 6.38
C THR A 597 -6.28 23.36 5.01
N LEU A 598 -7.51 23.50 4.56
CA LEU A 598 -7.96 24.80 4.04
C LEU A 598 -8.71 25.63 5.10
N MET A 599 -8.81 25.15 6.35
CA MET A 599 -9.50 25.82 7.46
C MET A 599 -8.61 25.96 8.69
N ASP A 600 -7.78 27.01 8.69
CA ASP A 600 -7.87 28.03 9.76
C ASP A 600 -6.78 29.11 9.54
N MET A 601 -6.89 29.83 8.42
CA MET A 601 -7.23 31.24 8.65
C MET A 601 -8.70 31.23 9.04
N GLY A 602 -8.99 31.27 10.34
CA GLY A 602 -10.17 31.98 10.81
C GLY A 602 -10.03 33.38 10.23
N ILE A 603 -10.64 33.67 9.08
CA ILE A 603 -12.09 33.60 8.89
C ILE A 603 -12.49 32.79 7.65
N PHE A 604 -12.52 31.46 7.68
CA PHE A 604 -13.31 30.67 6.73
C PHE A 604 -14.00 29.47 7.41
N LYS A 605 -15.18 29.73 7.98
CA LYS A 605 -16.18 28.68 8.27
C LYS A 605 -16.35 27.79 7.03
N GLU A 606 -16.42 26.46 7.19
CA GLU A 606 -16.80 25.58 6.07
C GLU A 606 -18.07 26.12 5.43
N GLN A 607 -17.90 26.71 4.25
CA GLN A 607 -19.00 27.32 3.56
C GLN A 607 -19.84 26.20 2.98
N ASN A 608 -21.15 26.29 3.19
CA ASN A 608 -22.06 25.37 2.56
C ASN A 608 -21.99 25.61 1.04
N LYS A 609 -21.27 24.72 0.32
CA LYS A 609 -21.07 24.81 -1.13
C LYS A 609 -22.38 24.84 -1.91
N TRP A 610 -23.42 24.18 -1.38
CA TRP A 610 -24.76 24.32 -1.91
C TRP A 610 -25.27 25.76 -1.83
N LEU A 611 -25.04 26.50 -0.73
CA LEU A 611 -25.49 27.89 -0.63
C LEU A 611 -24.76 28.82 -1.61
N ILE A 612 -23.47 28.58 -1.87
CA ILE A 612 -22.70 29.33 -2.87
C ILE A 612 -23.25 29.06 -4.26
N LEU A 613 -23.49 27.78 -4.59
CA LEU A 613 -24.06 27.38 -5.85
C LEU A 613 -25.50 27.92 -6.01
N LYS A 614 -26.33 27.79 -4.98
CA LYS A 614 -27.71 28.29 -4.92
C LYS A 614 -27.80 29.78 -5.21
N ASP A 615 -26.95 30.62 -4.59
CA ASP A 615 -26.90 32.07 -4.87
C ASP A 615 -26.60 32.38 -6.35
N HIS A 616 -25.74 31.58 -7.00
CA HIS A 616 -25.46 31.72 -8.43
C HIS A 616 -26.60 31.19 -9.30
N LEU A 617 -27.22 30.08 -8.92
CA LEU A 617 -28.38 29.51 -9.61
C LEU A 617 -29.56 30.47 -9.55
N GLU A 618 -29.84 31.07 -8.39
CA GLU A 618 -30.89 32.07 -8.22
C GLU A 618 -30.66 33.24 -9.19
N LYS A 619 -29.45 33.79 -9.27
CA LYS A 619 -29.10 34.87 -10.22
C LYS A 619 -29.21 34.45 -11.68
N THR A 620 -28.84 33.21 -11.99
CA THR A 620 -28.84 32.69 -13.37
C THR A 620 -30.25 32.34 -13.85
N PHE A 621 -31.12 31.90 -12.94
CA PHE A 621 -32.46 31.40 -13.23
C PHE A 621 -33.60 32.30 -12.71
N CYS A 622 -33.29 33.55 -12.31
CA CYS A 622 -34.18 34.55 -11.66
C CYS A 622 -35.55 34.83 -12.32
N ASN A 623 -35.81 34.37 -13.56
CA ASN A 623 -36.99 34.76 -14.35
C ASN A 623 -37.89 33.58 -14.77
N ILE A 624 -37.91 32.48 -14.01
CA ILE A 624 -38.61 31.25 -14.39
C ILE A 624 -39.81 31.02 -13.46
N ASN A 625 -40.99 30.71 -14.02
CA ASN A 625 -42.18 30.32 -13.26
C ASN A 625 -41.86 29.20 -12.25
N GLU A 626 -42.46 29.23 -11.05
CA GLU A 626 -42.10 28.36 -9.91
C GLU A 626 -42.02 26.86 -10.26
N ASN A 627 -42.91 26.33 -11.11
CA ASN A 627 -42.89 24.92 -11.52
C ASN A 627 -41.82 24.59 -12.59
N ASP A 628 -41.52 25.49 -13.52
CA ASP A 628 -40.46 25.31 -14.53
C ASP A 628 -39.05 25.51 -13.94
N GLY A 629 -38.97 26.32 -12.88
CA GLY A 629 -37.72 26.61 -12.16
C GLY A 629 -37.19 25.37 -11.45
N LEU A 630 -38.06 24.63 -10.74
CA LEU A 630 -37.66 23.45 -9.98
C LEU A 630 -37.14 22.33 -10.89
N GLN A 631 -37.77 22.10 -12.05
CA GLN A 631 -37.32 21.08 -13.01
C GLN A 631 -35.94 21.40 -13.61
N LYS A 632 -35.65 22.67 -13.89
CA LYS A 632 -34.31 23.09 -14.35
C LYS A 632 -33.25 23.01 -13.26
N LEU A 633 -33.64 23.15 -11.99
CA LEU A 633 -32.75 23.00 -10.85
C LEU A 633 -32.52 21.55 -10.43
N LYS A 634 -33.26 20.59 -11.02
CA LYS A 634 -33.20 19.17 -10.68
C LYS A 634 -31.78 18.58 -10.62
N PRO A 635 -30.88 18.80 -11.61
CA PRO A 635 -29.51 18.28 -11.54
C PRO A 635 -28.74 18.81 -10.32
N PHE A 636 -28.91 20.10 -10.02
CA PHE A 636 -28.21 20.79 -8.93
C PHE A 636 -28.74 20.39 -7.55
N LEU A 637 -30.07 20.25 -7.41
CA LEU A 637 -30.72 19.84 -6.18
C LEU A 637 -30.33 18.41 -5.78
N ILE A 638 -30.34 17.48 -6.74
CA ILE A 638 -29.97 16.08 -6.47
C ILE A 638 -28.50 15.99 -6.06
N VAL A 639 -27.58 16.61 -6.82
CA VAL A 639 -26.15 16.66 -6.48
C VAL A 639 -25.91 17.31 -5.12
N ALA A 640 -26.65 18.37 -4.79
CA ALA A 640 -26.56 19.04 -3.50
C ALA A 640 -27.07 18.16 -2.35
N ARG A 641 -28.17 17.43 -2.54
CA ARG A 641 -28.70 16.50 -1.53
C ARG A 641 -27.68 15.43 -1.19
N GLU A 642 -27.07 14.82 -2.22
CA GLU A 642 -26.04 13.80 -2.05
C GLU A 642 -24.78 14.36 -1.37
N TYR A 643 -24.42 15.62 -1.65
CA TYR A 643 -23.32 16.31 -0.96
C TYR A 643 -23.63 16.58 0.53
N LEU A 644 -24.89 16.88 0.85
CA LEU A 644 -25.33 17.25 2.19
C LEU A 644 -25.67 16.06 3.09
N ARG A 645 -25.97 14.87 2.52
CA ARG A 645 -26.48 13.69 3.23
C ARG A 645 -25.67 13.32 4.46
N ASP A 646 -24.34 13.28 4.33
CA ASP A 646 -23.45 12.83 5.42
C ASP A 646 -22.80 14.01 6.19
N LYS A 647 -23.40 15.20 6.15
CA LYS A 647 -22.88 16.42 6.80
C LYS A 647 -23.79 16.93 7.93
N PRO A 648 -23.63 16.44 9.18
CA PRO A 648 -24.49 16.77 10.31
C PRO A 648 -24.66 18.29 10.57
N LYS A 649 -23.60 19.07 10.32
CA LYS A 649 -23.60 20.53 10.51
C LYS A 649 -24.43 21.32 9.49
N PHE A 650 -24.85 20.69 8.39
CA PHE A 650 -25.71 21.30 7.37
C PHE A 650 -27.09 20.66 7.31
N LEU A 651 -27.52 20.00 8.39
CA LEU A 651 -28.80 19.29 8.47
C LEU A 651 -30.00 20.17 8.06
N ALA A 652 -29.99 21.47 8.36
CA ALA A 652 -31.05 22.39 7.94
C ALA A 652 -31.13 22.50 6.39
N SER A 653 -29.98 22.68 5.74
CA SER A 653 -29.91 22.72 4.27
C SER A 653 -30.19 21.36 3.64
N TYR A 654 -29.78 20.26 4.29
CA TYR A 654 -30.14 18.91 3.83
C TYR A 654 -31.66 18.75 3.81
N LYS A 655 -32.36 19.10 4.91
CA LYS A 655 -33.82 18.98 5.00
C LYS A 655 -34.54 19.84 3.95
N GLU A 656 -34.04 21.04 3.68
CA GLU A 656 -34.59 21.92 2.65
C GLU A 656 -34.43 21.31 1.24
N VAL A 657 -33.19 20.97 0.87
CA VAL A 657 -32.89 20.40 -0.45
C VAL A 657 -33.58 19.05 -0.65
N HIS A 658 -33.63 18.23 0.40
CA HIS A 658 -34.34 16.95 0.39
C HIS A 658 -35.83 17.15 0.11
N SER A 659 -36.49 18.11 0.76
CA SER A 659 -37.90 18.43 0.51
C SER A 659 -38.14 18.93 -0.92
N ASP A 660 -37.20 19.67 -1.50
CA ASP A 660 -37.30 20.10 -2.91
C ASP A 660 -37.06 18.95 -3.89
N CYS A 661 -36.19 17.99 -3.57
CA CYS A 661 -36.05 16.75 -4.31
C CYS A 661 -37.33 15.89 -4.24
N GLU A 662 -38.00 15.81 -3.10
CA GLU A 662 -39.27 15.08 -2.95
C GLU A 662 -40.37 15.67 -3.86
N LYS A 663 -40.45 17.01 -3.98
CA LYS A 663 -41.37 17.68 -4.92
C LYS A 663 -41.07 17.36 -6.39
N LEU A 664 -39.84 16.97 -6.70
CA LEU A 664 -39.38 16.53 -8.03
C LEU A 664 -39.54 15.02 -8.25
N GLU A 665 -40.26 14.34 -7.36
CA GLU A 665 -40.43 12.88 -7.36
C GLU A 665 -39.09 12.13 -7.29
N CYS A 666 -38.08 12.75 -6.68
CA CYS A 666 -36.77 12.16 -6.45
C CYS A 666 -36.64 11.85 -4.96
N ASP A 667 -37.09 10.65 -4.57
CA ASP A 667 -36.98 10.18 -3.18
C ASP A 667 -35.51 10.04 -2.72
N GLU A 668 -35.32 9.74 -1.44
CA GLU A 668 -34.00 9.66 -0.81
C GLU A 668 -33.02 8.72 -1.53
N ASN A 669 -33.51 7.62 -2.11
CA ASN A 669 -32.70 6.58 -2.72
C ASN A 669 -32.73 6.60 -4.25
N TRP A 670 -33.36 7.62 -4.85
CA TRP A 670 -33.54 7.76 -6.29
C TRP A 670 -32.25 7.58 -7.11
N ILE A 671 -31.10 8.05 -6.60
CA ILE A 671 -29.81 7.94 -7.30
C ILE A 671 -29.32 6.50 -7.50
N TYR A 672 -29.78 5.56 -6.68
CA TYR A 672 -29.40 4.15 -6.77
C TYR A 672 -30.14 3.44 -7.89
N SER A 673 -31.34 3.90 -8.23
CA SER A 673 -32.16 3.35 -9.31
C SER A 673 -32.11 4.14 -10.61
N HIS A 674 -31.66 5.39 -10.55
CA HIS A 674 -31.50 6.28 -11.70
C HIS A 674 -30.04 6.71 -11.86
N ARG A 675 -29.11 5.78 -11.60
CA ARG A 675 -27.67 6.03 -11.55
C ARG A 675 -27.13 6.70 -12.81
N MET A 676 -27.56 6.25 -13.99
CA MET A 676 -27.12 6.84 -15.27
C MET A 676 -27.63 8.26 -15.45
N ASP A 677 -28.85 8.57 -14.99
CA ASP A 677 -29.39 9.92 -15.04
C ASP A 677 -28.71 10.81 -14.01
N TYR A 678 -28.40 10.29 -12.81
CA TYR A 678 -27.57 10.99 -11.83
C TYR A 678 -26.16 11.30 -12.40
N LEU A 679 -25.54 10.37 -13.12
CA LEU A 679 -24.23 10.58 -13.75
C LEU A 679 -24.29 11.69 -14.82
N LYS A 680 -25.35 11.74 -15.63
CA LYS A 680 -25.58 12.82 -16.59
C LYS A 680 -25.77 14.16 -15.88
N MET A 681 -26.64 14.20 -14.86
CA MET A 681 -26.91 15.38 -14.05
C MET A 681 -25.64 15.89 -13.35
N ARG A 682 -24.81 15.00 -12.82
CA ARG A 682 -23.52 15.34 -12.23
C ARG A 682 -22.58 15.99 -13.25
N LYS A 683 -22.52 15.46 -14.47
CA LYS A 683 -21.76 16.09 -15.58
C LYS A 683 -22.33 17.45 -15.98
N GLU A 684 -23.66 17.62 -15.96
CA GLU A 684 -24.29 18.93 -16.21
C GLU A 684 -23.89 19.96 -15.16
N VAL A 685 -23.85 19.57 -13.88
CA VAL A 685 -23.38 20.44 -12.79
C VAL A 685 -21.89 20.75 -12.94
N GLU A 686 -21.08 19.76 -13.32
CA GLU A 686 -19.65 19.94 -13.61
C GLU A 686 -19.42 20.96 -14.73
N PHE A 687 -20.05 20.77 -15.89
CA PHE A 687 -19.96 21.72 -17.00
C PHE A 687 -20.46 23.12 -16.63
N PHE A 688 -21.53 23.22 -15.83
CA PHE A 688 -22.04 24.51 -15.37
C PHE A 688 -21.01 25.26 -14.50
N ILE A 689 -20.31 24.55 -13.61
CA ILE A 689 -19.27 25.14 -12.76
C ILE A 689 -18.06 25.57 -13.60
N GLU A 690 -17.59 24.71 -14.50
CA GLU A 690 -16.41 24.97 -15.34
C GLU A 690 -16.63 26.13 -16.33
N ALA A 691 -17.86 26.27 -16.86
CA ALA A 691 -18.20 27.35 -17.78
C ALA A 691 -18.13 28.75 -17.15
N GLN A 692 -18.02 28.86 -15.81
CA GLN A 692 -18.02 30.11 -15.08
C GLN A 692 -16.73 30.26 -14.25
N PRO A 693 -15.75 31.08 -14.70
CA PRO A 693 -14.45 31.21 -14.03
C PRO A 693 -14.52 31.50 -12.54
N LEU A 694 -15.42 32.39 -12.12
CA LEU A 694 -15.65 32.74 -10.71
C LEU A 694 -16.23 31.60 -9.87
N LEU A 695 -17.08 30.75 -10.49
CA LEU A 695 -17.70 29.61 -9.81
C LEU A 695 -16.71 28.44 -9.73
N SER A 696 -15.94 28.22 -10.80
CA SER A 696 -14.84 27.25 -10.86
C SER A 696 -13.77 27.54 -9.81
N GLU A 697 -13.33 28.80 -9.68
CA GLU A 697 -12.37 29.24 -8.66
C GLU A 697 -12.90 29.05 -7.22
N LYS A 698 -14.19 29.33 -6.98
CA LYS A 698 -14.78 29.29 -5.63
C LYS A 698 -15.21 27.90 -5.17
N LEU A 699 -15.78 27.07 -6.06
CA LEU A 699 -16.33 25.77 -5.70
C LEU A 699 -15.37 24.61 -5.99
N GLY A 700 -14.66 24.69 -7.13
CA GLY A 700 -13.99 23.56 -7.76
C GLY A 700 -14.95 22.40 -8.06
N LEU A 701 -14.40 21.26 -8.49
CA LEU A 701 -15.17 20.04 -8.78
C LEU A 701 -15.04 18.96 -7.69
N GLN A 702 -14.09 19.12 -6.77
CA GLN A 702 -13.74 18.11 -5.77
C GLN A 702 -14.87 17.80 -4.77
N TRP A 703 -15.89 18.67 -4.66
CA TRP A 703 -17.04 18.49 -3.77
C TRP A 703 -18.19 17.69 -4.37
N LEU A 704 -18.17 17.44 -5.69
CA LEU A 704 -19.23 16.70 -6.35
C LEU A 704 -19.23 15.26 -5.81
N PRO A 705 -20.38 14.76 -5.29
CA PRO A 705 -20.44 13.44 -4.67
C PRO A 705 -20.04 12.34 -5.65
N LEU A 706 -19.45 11.28 -5.11
CA LEU A 706 -19.13 10.10 -5.92
C LEU A 706 -20.41 9.44 -6.43
N PRO A 707 -20.39 8.82 -7.62
CA PRO A 707 -21.50 8.01 -8.08
C PRO A 707 -21.75 6.86 -7.10
N PRO A 708 -23.02 6.51 -6.80
CA PRO A 708 -23.31 5.30 -6.05
C PRO A 708 -22.80 4.06 -6.81
N PRO A 709 -22.48 2.95 -6.14
CA PRO A 709 -22.20 1.68 -6.83
C PRO A 709 -23.43 1.23 -7.62
N SER A 710 -23.21 0.49 -8.71
CA SER A 710 -24.33 -0.17 -9.41
C SER A 710 -24.95 -1.27 -8.55
N LEU A 711 -26.14 -1.74 -8.94
CA LEU A 711 -26.77 -2.86 -8.25
C LEU A 711 -25.88 -4.11 -8.30
N TRP A 712 -25.24 -4.39 -9.43
CA TRP A 712 -24.31 -5.52 -9.55
C TRP A 712 -23.14 -5.40 -8.58
N GLN A 713 -22.46 -4.25 -8.54
CA GLN A 713 -21.32 -4.02 -7.64
C GLN A 713 -21.71 -4.15 -6.15
N ALA A 714 -22.90 -3.66 -5.79
CA ALA A 714 -23.41 -3.80 -4.44
C ALA A 714 -23.76 -5.26 -4.11
N MET A 715 -24.38 -5.98 -5.05
CA MET A 715 -24.75 -7.40 -4.88
C MET A 715 -23.53 -8.31 -4.84
N GLU A 716 -22.58 -8.13 -5.74
CA GLU A 716 -21.32 -8.89 -5.80
C GLU A 716 -20.60 -8.85 -4.45
N LEU A 717 -20.50 -7.66 -3.85
CA LEU A 717 -19.93 -7.49 -2.52
C LEU A 717 -20.71 -8.27 -1.44
N GLN A 718 -22.05 -8.25 -1.47
CA GLN A 718 -22.85 -8.98 -0.49
C GLN A 718 -22.78 -10.51 -0.69
N LEU A 719 -22.75 -10.97 -1.94
CA LEU A 719 -22.62 -12.39 -2.30
C LEU A 719 -21.25 -12.95 -1.84
N MET A 720 -20.19 -12.17 -2.05
CA MET A 720 -18.85 -12.40 -1.51
C MET A 720 -18.83 -12.55 0.02
N LEU A 721 -19.57 -11.68 0.72
CA LEU A 721 -19.55 -11.63 2.18
C LEU A 721 -20.36 -12.76 2.83
N HIS A 722 -21.49 -13.16 2.24
CA HIS A 722 -22.46 -14.04 2.90
C HIS A 722 -22.53 -15.46 2.32
N SER A 723 -22.38 -15.63 1.01
CA SER A 723 -22.69 -16.90 0.34
C SER A 723 -21.44 -17.65 -0.15
N TRP A 724 -20.41 -16.94 -0.64
CA TRP A 724 -19.22 -17.59 -1.22
C TRP A 724 -18.22 -18.11 -0.18
N LYS A 725 -18.28 -17.62 1.06
CA LYS A 725 -17.39 -18.09 2.14
C LYS A 725 -17.72 -19.48 2.69
N LYS A 726 -18.88 -20.05 2.37
CA LYS A 726 -19.37 -21.32 2.93
C LYS A 726 -19.64 -22.41 1.90
N ALA A 727 -19.70 -22.07 0.62
CA ALA A 727 -19.92 -23.03 -0.47
C ALA A 727 -18.59 -23.66 -0.91
N ASP A 728 -18.61 -24.94 -1.28
CA ASP A 728 -17.48 -25.58 -1.94
C ASP A 728 -17.28 -24.97 -3.34
N GLU A 729 -16.05 -24.92 -3.85
CA GLU A 729 -15.75 -24.29 -5.14
C GLU A 729 -16.53 -24.92 -6.29
N SER A 730 -16.89 -26.21 -6.18
CA SER A 730 -17.73 -26.91 -7.15
C SER A 730 -19.18 -26.47 -7.16
N GLU A 731 -19.68 -25.83 -6.10
CA GLU A 731 -21.08 -25.39 -5.96
C GLU A 731 -21.28 -23.93 -6.38
N LEU A 732 -20.19 -23.16 -6.50
CA LEU A 732 -20.22 -21.74 -6.86
C LEU A 732 -20.92 -21.45 -8.20
N PRO A 733 -20.71 -22.23 -9.29
CA PRO A 733 -21.42 -22.01 -10.55
C PRO A 733 -22.94 -22.08 -10.40
N GLU A 734 -23.45 -23.07 -9.67
CA GLU A 734 -24.89 -23.27 -9.46
C GLU A 734 -25.48 -22.16 -8.57
N LEU A 735 -24.74 -21.76 -7.53
CA LEU A 735 -25.14 -20.69 -6.63
C LEU A 735 -25.16 -19.31 -7.33
N MET A 736 -24.27 -19.11 -8.30
CA MET A 736 -24.13 -17.86 -9.06
C MET A 736 -25.07 -17.73 -10.24
N PHE A 737 -25.52 -18.85 -10.76
CA PHE A 737 -26.38 -18.91 -11.92
C PHE A 737 -27.60 -17.96 -11.85
N PRO A 738 -28.41 -17.91 -10.76
CA PRO A 738 -29.58 -17.04 -10.69
C PRO A 738 -29.22 -15.55 -10.78
N TYR A 739 -28.11 -15.16 -10.14
CA TYR A 739 -27.68 -13.77 -10.07
C TYR A 739 -27.10 -13.28 -11.39
N LEU A 740 -26.26 -14.10 -12.03
CA LEU A 740 -25.63 -13.74 -13.29
C LEU A 740 -26.66 -13.61 -14.42
N VAL A 741 -27.61 -14.55 -14.51
CA VAL A 741 -28.62 -14.53 -15.57
C VAL A 741 -29.56 -13.34 -15.42
N VAL A 742 -30.04 -13.06 -14.21
CA VAL A 742 -30.94 -11.93 -13.93
C VAL A 742 -30.21 -10.60 -14.12
N MET A 743 -28.99 -10.47 -13.61
CA MET A 743 -28.25 -9.21 -13.70
C MET A 743 -27.76 -8.92 -15.11
N ARG A 744 -27.47 -9.94 -15.93
CA ARG A 744 -27.16 -9.75 -17.35
C ARG A 744 -28.33 -9.13 -18.10
N GLU A 745 -29.55 -9.62 -17.88
CA GLU A 745 -30.76 -9.06 -18.51
C GLU A 745 -31.10 -7.67 -17.95
N TYR A 746 -30.99 -7.49 -16.64
CA TYR A 746 -31.18 -6.19 -16.00
C TYR A 746 -30.22 -5.13 -16.58
N CYS A 747 -28.92 -5.42 -16.68
CA CYS A 747 -27.93 -4.46 -17.18
C CYS A 747 -28.12 -4.15 -18.69
N LYS A 748 -28.60 -5.11 -19.50
CA LYS A 748 -28.99 -4.86 -20.90
C LYS A 748 -30.08 -3.80 -20.99
N ASN A 749 -31.09 -3.87 -20.12
CA ASN A 749 -32.25 -2.97 -20.14
C ASN A 749 -31.97 -1.62 -19.47
N HIS A 750 -30.95 -1.52 -18.61
CA HIS A 750 -30.65 -0.32 -17.81
C HIS A 750 -29.34 0.40 -18.23
N SER A 751 -28.73 0.02 -19.36
CA SER A 751 -27.57 0.69 -19.97
C SER A 751 -26.31 0.77 -19.08
N GLU A 752 -26.06 -0.27 -18.28
CA GLU A 752 -24.85 -0.40 -17.45
C GLU A 752 -23.75 -1.17 -18.21
N GLU A 753 -23.15 -0.55 -19.23
CA GLU A 753 -22.23 -1.21 -20.18
C GLU A 753 -21.04 -1.92 -19.52
N SER A 754 -20.43 -1.30 -18.50
CA SER A 754 -19.30 -1.88 -17.77
C SER A 754 -19.67 -3.15 -17.01
N ASP A 755 -20.82 -3.15 -16.33
CA ASP A 755 -21.28 -4.30 -15.55
C ASP A 755 -21.81 -5.39 -16.47
N LEU A 756 -22.47 -5.01 -17.58
CA LEU A 756 -22.89 -5.94 -18.63
C LEU A 756 -21.70 -6.71 -19.21
N ILE A 757 -20.58 -6.03 -19.51
CA ILE A 757 -19.35 -6.68 -20.00
C ILE A 757 -18.82 -7.68 -18.97
N ALA A 758 -18.72 -7.27 -17.70
CA ALA A 758 -18.22 -8.12 -16.62
C ALA A 758 -19.10 -9.36 -16.41
N ILE A 759 -20.43 -9.18 -16.28
CA ILE A 759 -21.39 -10.26 -16.11
C ILE A 759 -21.41 -11.18 -17.33
N THR A 760 -21.31 -10.62 -18.55
CA THR A 760 -21.26 -11.43 -19.78
C THR A 760 -20.00 -12.30 -19.83
N SER A 761 -18.85 -11.78 -19.40
CA SER A 761 -17.63 -12.58 -19.27
C SER A 761 -17.83 -13.76 -18.31
N LEU A 762 -18.40 -13.51 -17.12
CA LEU A 762 -18.68 -14.55 -16.13
C LEU A 762 -19.70 -15.58 -16.65
N CYS A 763 -20.75 -15.14 -17.35
CA CYS A 763 -21.69 -16.05 -17.99
C CYS A 763 -21.01 -16.95 -19.05
N ASN A 764 -20.08 -16.41 -19.83
CA ASN A 764 -19.33 -17.18 -20.83
C ASN A 764 -18.41 -18.21 -20.18
N GLU A 765 -17.73 -17.85 -19.09
CA GLU A 765 -16.90 -18.78 -18.29
C GLU A 765 -17.71 -19.95 -17.72
N LEU A 766 -18.96 -19.69 -17.35
CA LEU A 766 -19.91 -20.71 -16.85
C LEU A 766 -20.74 -21.39 -17.95
N ASN A 767 -20.44 -21.13 -19.23
CA ASN A 767 -21.18 -21.67 -20.38
C ASN A 767 -22.69 -21.38 -20.36
N ILE A 768 -23.10 -20.20 -19.87
CA ILE A 768 -24.51 -19.77 -19.81
C ILE A 768 -24.90 -19.07 -21.13
N PRO A 769 -25.75 -19.69 -21.99
CA PRO A 769 -26.12 -19.11 -23.27
C PRO A 769 -26.79 -17.75 -23.13
N GLU A 770 -26.55 -16.84 -24.07
CA GLU A 770 -27.11 -15.48 -24.02
C GLU A 770 -28.64 -15.47 -24.10
N ASP A 771 -29.21 -16.39 -24.88
CA ASP A 771 -30.63 -16.61 -25.12
C ASP A 771 -31.29 -17.54 -24.08
N TRP A 772 -30.57 -17.93 -23.03
CA TRP A 772 -31.08 -18.84 -22.00
C TRP A 772 -32.40 -18.35 -21.35
N PRO A 773 -32.56 -17.05 -20.98
CA PRO A 773 -33.82 -16.56 -20.40
C PRO A 773 -35.02 -16.71 -21.34
N GLN A 774 -34.81 -16.62 -22.66
CA GLN A 774 -35.87 -16.70 -23.66
C GLN A 774 -36.41 -18.12 -23.82
N HIS A 775 -35.53 -19.12 -23.68
CA HIS A 775 -35.85 -20.54 -23.78
C HIS A 775 -36.27 -21.17 -22.44
N ASN A 776 -36.01 -20.52 -21.30
CA ASN A 776 -36.24 -21.05 -19.96
C ASN A 776 -37.07 -20.09 -19.08
N LYS A 777 -38.22 -19.61 -19.59
CA LYS A 777 -39.02 -18.54 -18.97
C LYS A 777 -39.43 -18.78 -17.52
N GLU A 778 -39.86 -19.99 -17.19
CA GLU A 778 -40.28 -20.36 -15.82
C GLU A 778 -39.09 -20.41 -14.86
N ALA A 779 -37.96 -20.99 -15.29
CA ALA A 779 -36.73 -21.02 -14.50
C ALA A 779 -36.13 -19.61 -14.32
N PHE A 780 -36.23 -18.74 -15.33
CA PHE A 780 -35.83 -17.34 -15.24
C PHE A 780 -36.70 -16.57 -14.23
N ALA A 781 -38.02 -16.78 -14.22
CA ALA A 781 -38.90 -16.18 -13.22
C ALA A 781 -38.56 -16.63 -11.78
N ASN A 782 -38.12 -17.88 -11.59
CA ASN A 782 -37.59 -18.35 -10.32
C ASN A 782 -36.27 -17.66 -9.96
N CYS A 783 -35.35 -17.48 -10.92
CA CYS A 783 -34.12 -16.74 -10.70
C CYS A 783 -34.38 -15.28 -10.28
N CYS A 784 -35.32 -14.59 -10.93
CA CYS A 784 -35.76 -13.25 -10.53
C CYS A 784 -36.27 -13.22 -9.08
N SER A 785 -37.01 -14.26 -8.67
CA SER A 785 -37.53 -14.37 -7.29
C SER A 785 -36.41 -14.57 -6.27
N ILE A 786 -35.39 -15.38 -6.59
CA ILE A 786 -34.18 -15.57 -5.76
C ILE A 786 -33.44 -14.25 -5.57
N VAL A 787 -33.18 -13.53 -6.67
CA VAL A 787 -32.51 -12.23 -6.63
C VAL A 787 -33.32 -11.20 -5.84
N SER A 788 -34.65 -11.20 -6.01
CA SER A 788 -35.55 -10.33 -5.26
C SER A 788 -35.50 -10.57 -3.75
N CYS A 789 -35.57 -11.84 -3.32
CA CYS A 789 -35.42 -12.20 -1.91
C CYS A 789 -34.06 -11.74 -1.37
N PHE A 790 -32.98 -11.96 -2.14
CA PHE A 790 -31.64 -11.53 -1.73
C PHE A 790 -31.56 -10.01 -1.52
N ILE A 791 -32.13 -9.20 -2.42
CA ILE A 791 -32.15 -7.74 -2.27
C ILE A 791 -32.94 -7.32 -1.01
N LYS A 792 -34.04 -8.00 -0.71
CA LYS A 792 -34.90 -7.69 0.46
C LYS A 792 -34.28 -8.10 1.80
N GLU A 793 -33.55 -9.21 1.84
CA GLU A 793 -32.93 -9.74 3.05
C GLU A 793 -31.65 -8.99 3.44
N ASN A 794 -31.03 -8.28 2.50
CA ASN A 794 -29.81 -7.52 2.73
C ASN A 794 -30.10 -6.03 2.95
N ASN A 795 -29.97 -5.56 4.20
CA ASN A 795 -30.18 -4.15 4.56
C ASN A 795 -29.43 -3.16 3.65
N GLU A 796 -28.20 -3.50 3.23
CA GLU A 796 -27.39 -2.67 2.34
C GLU A 796 -27.92 -2.56 0.90
N LEU A 797 -28.73 -3.54 0.46
CA LEU A 797 -29.33 -3.57 -0.88
C LEU A 797 -30.75 -2.98 -0.91
N THR A 798 -31.37 -2.74 0.25
CA THR A 798 -32.73 -2.16 0.33
C THR A 798 -32.86 -0.79 -0.31
N LYS A 799 -31.75 -0.03 -0.44
CA LYS A 799 -31.68 1.24 -1.18
C LYS A 799 -31.87 1.09 -2.71
N TYR A 800 -31.88 -0.14 -3.23
CA TYR A 800 -32.14 -0.48 -4.62
C TYR A 800 -33.55 -1.07 -4.85
N SER A 801 -34.50 -0.85 -3.93
CA SER A 801 -35.85 -1.44 -3.98
C SER A 801 -36.61 -1.25 -5.31
N SER A 802 -36.45 -0.12 -5.99
CA SER A 802 -37.07 0.09 -7.31
C SER A 802 -36.43 -0.74 -8.43
N ALA A 803 -35.17 -1.17 -8.27
CA ALA A 803 -34.54 -2.12 -9.19
C ALA A 803 -35.06 -3.55 -8.96
N ASP A 804 -35.37 -3.91 -7.70
CA ASP A 804 -36.11 -5.14 -7.38
C ASP A 804 -37.50 -5.17 -8.06
N ASP A 805 -38.24 -4.07 -8.03
CA ASP A 805 -39.52 -3.95 -8.74
C ASP A 805 -39.38 -4.09 -10.27
N ALA A 806 -38.25 -3.65 -10.86
CA ALA A 806 -37.95 -3.83 -12.28
C ALA A 806 -37.64 -5.29 -12.61
N ILE A 807 -36.81 -5.95 -11.80
CA ILE A 807 -36.49 -7.39 -11.92
C ILE A 807 -37.77 -8.25 -11.83
N LEU A 808 -38.70 -7.89 -10.94
CA LEU A 808 -40.00 -8.57 -10.82
C LEU A 808 -41.01 -8.22 -11.93
N LYS A 809 -40.81 -7.12 -12.67
CA LYS A 809 -41.58 -6.84 -13.89
C LYS A 809 -41.06 -7.65 -15.07
N GLU A 810 -39.75 -7.81 -15.19
CA GLU A 810 -39.11 -8.68 -16.18
C GLU A 810 -39.55 -10.15 -16.00
N SER A 811 -39.79 -10.59 -14.76
CA SER A 811 -40.33 -11.92 -14.48
C SER A 811 -41.81 -12.11 -14.90
N LYS A 812 -42.59 -11.02 -15.01
CA LYS A 812 -44.02 -11.07 -15.40
C LYS A 812 -44.22 -10.99 -16.91
N LEU A 813 -43.33 -10.33 -17.64
CA LEU A 813 -43.29 -10.31 -19.11
C LEU A 813 -42.98 -11.69 -19.71
N SER A 814 -42.42 -12.63 -18.92
CA SER A 814 -42.14 -14.00 -19.34
C SER A 814 -43.28 -15.00 -19.02
N THR A 815 -44.27 -14.62 -18.20
CA THR A 815 -45.34 -15.50 -17.68
C THR A 815 -46.76 -15.09 -18.10
N ASP A 816 -46.92 -14.39 -19.23
CA ASP A 816 -48.25 -14.26 -19.87
C ASP A 816 -48.69 -15.59 -20.53
N SER A 817 -48.82 -16.62 -19.70
CA SER A 817 -49.88 -17.62 -19.75
C SER A 817 -49.75 -18.51 -18.51
N ILE A 818 -50.92 -18.82 -17.94
CA ILE A 818 -51.17 -19.82 -16.88
C ILE A 818 -51.21 -19.25 -15.45
N HIS A 819 -52.40 -18.72 -15.13
CA HIS A 819 -53.03 -18.93 -13.84
C HIS A 819 -52.96 -20.41 -13.44
N ILE A 820 -52.51 -20.71 -12.22
CA ILE A 820 -53.02 -21.75 -11.28
C ILE A 820 -52.18 -21.60 -9.99
N ARG A 821 -52.73 -20.94 -8.96
CA ARG A 821 -53.24 -21.54 -7.70
C ARG A 821 -52.21 -22.38 -6.91
N LEU A 822 -51.80 -21.77 -5.79
CA LEU A 822 -51.55 -22.35 -4.45
C LEU A 822 -50.43 -23.40 -4.31
N PHE A 823 -49.50 -23.18 -3.39
CA PHE A 823 -49.52 -23.80 -2.05
C PHE A 823 -48.44 -23.20 -1.13
#